data_AF-A0A8H3B3L6-F1
#
_entry.id   AF-A0A8H3B3L6-F1
#
_cell.length_a   1.000
_cell.length_b   1.000
_cell.length_c   1.000
_cell.angle_alpha   90.00
_cell.angle_beta   90.00
_cell.angle_gamma   90.00
#
_symmetry.space_group_name_H-M   'P 1'
#
loop_
_entity.id
_entity.type
_entity.pdbx_description
1 polymer ?
#
loop_
_entity_poly.entity_id
_entity_poly.type
_entity_poly.pdbx_seq_one_letter_code
_entity_poly.pdbx_strand_id
1 'polypeptide(L)'
;MITIAHPTTARYPFADDNSPRSLDFPTMDAPKQGALRLHRGKENVIPSGLPRLSVKKDPNQPSPVLGRKVDTLRAENAKLRKEHQRELLKSQEKSSHLESRVQDLVREKLARDSEHADAEREHRMACQREAALRTALEKSEAALKQLGERSGRLGGVERKLEDMERIHSDEKRKLTLEIASLQSQLEVARTTINEHAARLRERDTSKRFETRARELEARIQERDSRIRELEEELATAEAQAEVYEGRVQVYDKRVQAYKERVRVAEKQARSTEAEIEALHAVQASSNEEMAKELAYTKALLEKFTIAYGDLYARSQAKDRKIQALEGELRDKGKKVATMEQMAVWAEEERRDLARELEVQRRLGYLEEQEEPRLTGRLEAEDSQAELDQLIIAALEGKREMRAMEIRKLELLSSYNDASIASSSSLSTSSSVPHSDELELARLRTECAMLRDEQESLEQDLVDAAMEAEEHNRQVTAYQELQIEYASLEAELSRLRSHSISPTPHPSHTKAQADLSRLESEHKQLQDEFAAYKQSMEETAQAAAEHEARALLLNGLQAREHSLRAQMDALRTQVARLEKDLGDEKENVKRAERRLVQAKAVEEELREDIDEMMEALDRVDRFEDAYNLLVGEVVQLGLSDEVLDKLQKASEAPLYVSNAKQKVKYVEEVKKELDRMTQKLAQTERERDQARAQGVDLRRELSVFQTVTGLNGWMDPSRSASTPPVRSTMTPPARIPSVPLERIMEAPGANEGLGVMSNARPELRALGLGLPPTRRPTSAPVPAYSAERKISRALSIALEAENMTLTE
;
A
#
# COMPACT_ATOMS: atom_id res chain seq x y z
N MET A 1 -12.55 30.46 -29.14
CA MET A 1 -13.84 30.28 -29.85
C MET A 1 -13.78 31.00 -31.18
N ILE A 2 -13.74 30.27 -32.30
CA ILE A 2 -14.04 30.79 -33.65
C ILE A 2 -14.84 29.70 -34.34
N THR A 3 -16.03 30.03 -34.83
CA THR A 3 -16.94 29.11 -35.53
C THR A 3 -16.90 29.38 -37.03
N ILE A 4 -16.66 28.35 -37.83
CA ILE A 4 -16.78 28.40 -39.30
C ILE A 4 -17.76 27.31 -39.72
N ALA A 5 -18.74 27.67 -40.55
CA ALA A 5 -19.81 26.77 -40.98
C ALA A 5 -19.43 25.97 -42.24
N HIS A 6 -19.98 24.77 -42.37
CA HIS A 6 -19.88 23.97 -43.59
C HIS A 6 -21.12 24.22 -44.49
N PRO A 7 -20.94 24.44 -45.81
CA PRO A 7 -22.02 24.31 -46.78
C PRO A 7 -22.19 22.84 -47.19
N THR A 8 -23.43 22.39 -47.33
CA THR A 8 -23.78 21.09 -47.91
C THR A 8 -23.95 21.19 -49.43
N THR A 9 -23.38 20.24 -50.18
CA THR A 9 -23.63 20.10 -51.62
C THR A 9 -23.94 18.65 -51.96
N ALA A 10 -25.08 18.42 -52.63
CA ALA A 10 -25.53 17.08 -52.99
C ALA A 10 -24.72 16.48 -54.14
N ARG A 11 -24.62 15.15 -54.17
CA ARG A 11 -24.12 14.38 -55.32
C ARG A 11 -25.29 13.70 -56.04
N TYR A 12 -25.35 13.88 -57.36
CA TYR A 12 -26.03 12.95 -58.28
C TYR A 12 -24.95 12.15 -59.02
N PRO A 13 -25.13 10.83 -59.23
CA PRO A 13 -24.27 10.06 -60.11
C PRO A 13 -24.73 10.18 -61.57
N PHE A 14 -23.78 10.43 -62.47
CA PHE A 14 -23.85 9.93 -63.84
C PHE A 14 -23.07 8.61 -63.90
N ALA A 15 -23.51 7.69 -64.75
CA ALA A 15 -22.81 6.45 -65.07
C ALA A 15 -22.52 6.41 -66.58
N ASP A 16 -21.41 5.77 -66.93
CA ASP A 16 -20.93 5.69 -68.32
C ASP A 16 -21.76 4.73 -69.17
N ASP A 17 -21.76 4.97 -70.49
CA ASP A 17 -22.07 3.95 -71.48
C ASP A 17 -21.18 4.18 -72.71
N ASN A 18 -20.31 3.21 -73.04
CA ASN A 18 -19.21 3.43 -73.98
C ASN A 18 -18.71 2.10 -74.59
N SER A 19 -19.05 1.83 -75.86
CA SER A 19 -18.51 0.70 -76.62
C SER A 19 -18.49 1.01 -78.13
N PRO A 20 -17.35 0.85 -78.83
CA PRO A 20 -17.25 1.10 -80.26
C PRO A 20 -17.69 -0.12 -81.11
N ARG A 21 -17.97 0.13 -82.39
CA ARG A 21 -17.90 -0.86 -83.47
C ARG A 21 -17.17 -0.25 -84.67
N SER A 22 -16.20 -0.96 -85.21
CA SER A 22 -15.61 -0.68 -86.52
C SER A 22 -16.46 -1.30 -87.64
N LEU A 23 -16.28 -0.81 -88.87
CA LEU A 23 -16.50 -1.55 -90.11
C LEU A 23 -15.80 -0.81 -91.26
N ASP A 24 -15.22 -1.56 -92.20
CA ASP A 24 -14.28 -1.05 -93.20
C ASP A 24 -14.91 -0.65 -94.54
N PHE A 25 -14.15 0.12 -95.33
CA PHE A 25 -14.44 0.44 -96.74
C PHE A 25 -14.09 -0.71 -97.69
N PRO A 26 -14.58 -0.66 -98.95
CA PRO A 26 -13.63 -0.77 -100.06
C PRO A 26 -13.75 0.33 -101.14
N THR A 27 -12.72 0.42 -101.97
CA THR A 27 -12.49 1.39 -103.05
C THR A 27 -13.08 0.97 -104.40
N MET A 28 -13.16 1.91 -105.37
CA MET A 28 -13.13 1.64 -106.82
C MET A 28 -12.72 2.89 -107.64
N ASP A 29 -12.34 2.70 -108.91
CA ASP A 29 -11.53 3.62 -109.71
C ASP A 29 -12.16 4.12 -111.05
N ALA A 30 -11.79 5.34 -111.48
CA ALA A 30 -11.77 5.83 -112.88
C ALA A 30 -13.13 5.91 -113.67
N PRO A 31 -13.22 6.33 -114.96
CA PRO A 31 -12.19 6.79 -115.91
C PRO A 31 -12.51 8.10 -116.73
N LYS A 32 -11.84 8.27 -117.89
CA LYS A 32 -11.66 9.52 -118.69
C LYS A 32 -12.59 9.67 -119.90
N GLN A 33 -12.84 10.92 -120.34
CA GLN A 33 -13.11 11.41 -121.73
C GLN A 33 -13.20 12.96 -121.70
N GLY A 34 -13.17 13.76 -122.78
CA GLY A 34 -13.03 13.59 -124.24
C GLY A 34 -13.05 15.00 -124.92
N ALA A 35 -12.66 15.16 -126.20
CA ALA A 35 -12.50 16.47 -126.87
C ALA A 35 -13.31 16.61 -128.19
N LEU A 36 -13.53 17.83 -128.74
CA LEU A 36 -13.57 18.14 -130.21
C LEU A 36 -14.01 19.59 -130.62
N ARG A 37 -13.78 19.92 -131.92
CA ARG A 37 -14.19 21.08 -132.78
C ARG A 37 -13.41 22.41 -132.64
N LEU A 38 -12.93 23.14 -133.67
CA LEU A 38 -13.02 23.23 -135.18
C LEU A 38 -13.92 24.33 -135.83
N HIS A 39 -13.28 25.47 -136.16
CA HIS A 39 -13.15 26.20 -137.45
C HIS A 39 -14.24 26.35 -138.56
N ARG A 40 -14.04 27.42 -139.38
CA ARG A 40 -14.68 27.88 -140.65
C ARG A 40 -16.11 28.47 -140.54
N GLY A 41 -16.59 29.37 -141.42
CA GLY A 41 -16.03 30.13 -142.57
C GLY A 41 -17.18 30.90 -143.28
N LYS A 42 -17.12 32.22 -143.56
CA LYS A 42 -16.58 32.94 -144.74
C LYS A 42 -17.34 32.79 -146.09
N GLU A 43 -17.43 33.92 -146.84
CA GLU A 43 -17.67 34.06 -148.31
C GLU A 43 -19.11 33.80 -148.87
N ASN A 44 -19.60 34.39 -149.98
CA ASN A 44 -19.36 35.68 -150.70
C ASN A 44 -20.42 35.90 -151.86
N VAL A 45 -20.22 36.91 -152.74
CA VAL A 45 -20.75 37.09 -154.14
C VAL A 45 -22.03 37.94 -154.35
N ILE A 46 -22.18 38.54 -155.56
CA ILE A 46 -23.14 39.61 -155.97
C ILE A 46 -23.86 39.29 -157.34
N PRO A 47 -23.93 40.14 -158.40
CA PRO A 47 -25.01 41.11 -158.75
C PRO A 47 -25.74 40.88 -160.12
N SER A 48 -26.48 41.90 -160.61
CA SER A 48 -27.03 42.14 -162.00
C SER A 48 -28.42 41.58 -162.36
N GLY A 49 -29.20 42.11 -163.34
CA GLY A 49 -28.98 43.22 -164.31
C GLY A 49 -30.26 43.69 -165.10
N LEU A 50 -30.08 44.57 -166.11
CA LEU A 50 -31.09 45.14 -167.05
C LEU A 50 -31.24 44.25 -168.34
N PRO A 51 -31.83 44.61 -169.55
CA PRO A 51 -32.57 45.81 -170.04
C PRO A 51 -33.78 45.62 -171.04
N ARG A 52 -34.67 46.65 -171.13
CA ARG A 52 -35.17 47.44 -172.32
C ARG A 52 -35.39 46.87 -173.77
N LEU A 53 -36.40 47.42 -174.51
CA LEU A 53 -36.64 47.50 -176.01
C LEU A 53 -37.36 46.32 -176.75
N SER A 54 -38.01 46.40 -177.96
CA SER A 54 -38.71 47.48 -178.74
C SER A 54 -39.46 47.04 -180.07
N VAL A 55 -40.57 47.72 -180.46
CA VAL A 55 -40.93 48.35 -181.80
C VAL A 55 -41.36 47.59 -183.12
N LYS A 56 -42.27 48.23 -183.93
CA LYS A 56 -42.61 48.14 -185.42
C LYS A 56 -43.66 47.08 -185.94
N LYS A 57 -44.36 47.19 -187.11
CA LYS A 57 -44.37 48.13 -188.30
C LYS A 57 -45.71 48.25 -189.12
N ASP A 58 -45.81 49.31 -189.96
CA ASP A 58 -46.70 49.72 -191.12
C ASP A 58 -46.51 48.95 -192.49
N PRO A 59 -47.11 49.25 -193.72
CA PRO A 59 -48.02 50.34 -194.26
C PRO A 59 -49.09 49.99 -195.40
N ASN A 60 -49.72 51.02 -196.06
CA ASN A 60 -50.07 51.22 -197.54
C ASN A 60 -51.48 51.08 -198.25
N GLN A 61 -52.02 52.23 -198.76
CA GLN A 61 -52.46 52.64 -200.16
C GLN A 61 -53.51 51.86 -201.06
N PRO A 62 -54.05 52.39 -202.21
CA PRO A 62 -54.38 53.77 -202.70
C PRO A 62 -55.81 53.91 -203.38
N SER A 63 -56.05 54.89 -204.28
CA SER A 63 -57.32 55.24 -205.03
C SER A 63 -57.28 54.79 -206.54
N PRO A 64 -58.16 55.14 -207.56
CA PRO A 64 -59.06 56.32 -207.74
C PRO A 64 -60.41 56.20 -208.59
N VAL A 65 -61.13 57.34 -208.72
CA VAL A 65 -62.06 57.81 -209.83
C VAL A 65 -63.49 57.23 -210.07
N LEU A 66 -64.38 58.14 -210.53
CA LEU A 66 -65.79 58.03 -210.95
C LEU A 66 -66.13 56.94 -211.99
N GLY A 67 -67.40 56.55 -212.12
CA GLY A 67 -67.85 55.74 -213.25
C GLY A 67 -69.36 55.54 -213.45
N ARG A 68 -69.94 54.48 -212.84
CA ARG A 68 -71.33 54.05 -213.14
C ARG A 68 -72.12 53.48 -211.95
N LYS A 69 -73.17 54.24 -211.59
CA LYS A 69 -74.55 53.76 -211.37
C LYS A 69 -74.80 52.67 -210.31
N VAL A 70 -74.56 53.07 -209.06
CA VAL A 70 -75.59 53.27 -208.01
C VAL A 70 -76.37 52.06 -207.45
N ASP A 71 -76.83 51.11 -208.25
CA ASP A 71 -77.84 50.14 -207.78
C ASP A 71 -77.25 48.90 -207.09
N THR A 72 -75.98 48.55 -207.34
CA THR A 72 -75.25 47.50 -206.60
C THR A 72 -74.91 47.90 -205.17
N LEU A 73 -74.55 49.18 -204.94
CA LEU A 73 -74.07 49.68 -203.64
C LEU A 73 -75.12 49.66 -202.51
N ARG A 74 -76.42 49.52 -202.85
CA ARG A 74 -77.48 49.31 -201.85
C ARG A 74 -77.47 47.89 -201.27
N ALA A 75 -77.10 46.87 -202.04
CA ALA A 75 -77.04 45.49 -201.57
C ALA A 75 -75.85 45.25 -200.65
N GLU A 76 -74.69 45.82 -200.97
CA GLU A 76 -73.45 45.62 -200.22
C GLU A 76 -73.46 46.31 -198.85
N ASN A 77 -74.05 47.52 -198.76
CA ASN A 77 -74.29 48.23 -197.50
C ASN A 77 -75.14 47.41 -196.49
N ALA A 78 -76.07 46.58 -196.96
CA ALA A 78 -76.87 45.72 -196.10
C ALA A 78 -76.06 44.53 -195.54
N LYS A 79 -74.98 44.13 -196.22
CA LYS A 79 -74.09 43.03 -195.80
C LYS A 79 -73.08 43.51 -194.75
N LEU A 80 -72.37 44.61 -195.05
CA LEU A 80 -71.37 45.23 -194.15
C LEU A 80 -71.95 45.57 -192.76
N ARG A 81 -73.21 46.04 -192.69
CA ARG A 81 -73.89 46.33 -191.41
C ARG A 81 -74.06 45.09 -190.53
N LYS A 82 -74.30 43.90 -191.10
CA LYS A 82 -74.40 42.64 -190.33
C LYS A 82 -73.03 42.08 -189.95
N GLU A 83 -72.00 42.42 -190.69
CA GLU A 83 -70.62 41.98 -190.46
C GLU A 83 -69.99 42.79 -189.31
N HIS A 84 -70.08 44.12 -189.37
CA HIS A 84 -69.64 45.02 -188.32
C HIS A 84 -70.30 44.72 -186.95
N GLN A 85 -71.60 44.38 -186.95
CA GLN A 85 -72.34 44.02 -185.74
C GLN A 85 -71.85 42.70 -185.10
N ARG A 86 -71.21 41.79 -185.87
CA ARG A 86 -70.57 40.56 -185.34
C ARG A 86 -69.18 40.82 -184.78
N GLU A 87 -68.41 41.72 -185.39
CA GLU A 87 -67.10 42.12 -184.86
C GLU A 87 -67.20 42.84 -183.52
N LEU A 88 -68.23 43.68 -183.36
CA LEU A 88 -68.47 44.45 -182.14
C LEU A 88 -68.71 43.53 -180.93
N LEU A 89 -69.50 42.45 -181.11
CA LEU A 89 -69.70 41.41 -180.09
C LEU A 89 -68.40 40.65 -179.77
N LYS A 90 -67.63 40.23 -180.80
CA LYS A 90 -66.32 39.59 -180.60
C LYS A 90 -65.28 40.48 -179.90
N SER A 91 -65.42 41.80 -180.00
CA SER A 91 -64.60 42.76 -179.26
C SER A 91 -65.00 42.80 -177.78
N GLN A 92 -66.30 42.84 -177.50
CA GLN A 92 -66.87 42.86 -176.15
C GLN A 92 -66.61 41.56 -175.36
N GLU A 93 -66.69 40.39 -176.01
CA GLU A 93 -66.29 39.11 -175.41
C GLU A 93 -64.82 39.15 -174.97
N LYS A 94 -63.93 39.67 -175.81
CA LYS A 94 -62.49 39.77 -175.51
C LYS A 94 -62.18 40.73 -174.36
N SER A 95 -62.89 41.85 -174.22
CA SER A 95 -62.67 42.75 -173.08
C SER A 95 -63.06 42.08 -171.77
N SER A 96 -64.23 41.42 -171.73
CA SER A 96 -64.71 40.72 -170.52
C SER A 96 -63.76 39.61 -170.04
N HIS A 97 -63.14 38.86 -170.98
CA HIS A 97 -62.16 37.83 -170.63
C HIS A 97 -60.84 38.41 -170.09
N LEU A 98 -60.42 39.58 -170.57
CA LEU A 98 -59.25 40.29 -170.03
C LEU A 98 -59.53 40.88 -168.64
N GLU A 99 -60.72 41.44 -168.40
CA GLU A 99 -61.12 41.94 -167.08
C GLU A 99 -61.15 40.83 -166.03
N SER A 100 -61.71 39.65 -166.34
CA SER A 100 -61.64 38.47 -165.47
C SER A 100 -60.19 38.14 -165.08
N ARG A 101 -59.30 38.07 -166.07
CA ARG A 101 -57.90 37.69 -165.84
C ARG A 101 -57.12 38.73 -165.02
N VAL A 102 -57.49 40.01 -165.08
CA VAL A 102 -56.94 41.05 -164.20
C VAL A 102 -57.44 40.87 -162.77
N GLN A 103 -58.72 40.56 -162.56
CA GLN A 103 -59.29 40.32 -161.22
C GLN A 103 -58.66 39.08 -160.54
N ASP A 104 -58.33 38.04 -161.32
CA ASP A 104 -57.65 36.85 -160.80
C ASP A 104 -56.22 37.15 -160.33
N LEU A 105 -55.43 37.89 -161.13
CA LEU A 105 -54.07 38.28 -160.76
C LEU A 105 -54.02 39.22 -159.55
N VAL A 106 -55.03 40.08 -159.36
CA VAL A 106 -55.17 40.93 -158.16
C VAL A 106 -55.44 40.08 -156.91
N ARG A 107 -56.28 39.04 -157.01
CA ARG A 107 -56.52 38.08 -155.92
C ARG A 107 -55.26 37.27 -155.60
N GLU A 108 -54.54 36.80 -156.62
CA GLU A 108 -53.30 36.04 -156.46
C GLU A 108 -52.17 36.87 -155.81
N LYS A 109 -52.10 38.18 -156.08
CA LYS A 109 -51.17 39.08 -155.37
C LYS A 109 -51.52 39.23 -153.89
N LEU A 110 -52.80 39.49 -153.58
CA LEU A 110 -53.27 39.69 -152.20
C LEU A 110 -53.02 38.46 -151.31
N ALA A 111 -53.12 37.24 -151.87
CA ALA A 111 -52.76 36.02 -151.16
C ALA A 111 -51.27 36.01 -150.74
N ARG A 112 -50.35 36.25 -151.68
CA ARG A 112 -48.89 36.28 -151.37
C ARG A 112 -48.50 37.41 -150.42
N ASP A 113 -49.12 38.58 -150.56
CA ASP A 113 -48.91 39.71 -149.63
C ASP A 113 -49.31 39.32 -148.18
N SER A 114 -50.32 38.44 -147.99
CA SER A 114 -50.72 37.94 -146.68
C SER A 114 -49.80 36.85 -146.13
N GLU A 115 -49.37 35.89 -146.96
CA GLU A 115 -48.45 34.81 -146.56
C GLU A 115 -47.11 35.36 -146.04
N HIS A 116 -46.58 36.40 -146.70
CA HIS A 116 -45.35 37.09 -146.25
C HIS A 116 -45.54 37.78 -144.89
N ALA A 117 -46.73 38.33 -144.63
CA ALA A 117 -47.03 39.02 -143.37
C ALA A 117 -47.14 38.07 -142.17
N ASP A 118 -47.53 36.80 -142.38
CA ASP A 118 -47.56 35.78 -141.33
C ASP A 118 -46.19 35.16 -141.06
N ALA A 119 -45.39 34.90 -142.10
CA ALA A 119 -44.01 34.43 -141.95
C ALA A 119 -43.15 35.41 -141.11
N GLU A 120 -43.34 36.72 -141.28
CA GLU A 120 -42.69 37.74 -140.45
C GLU A 120 -43.11 37.69 -138.97
N ARG A 121 -44.36 37.32 -138.65
CA ARG A 121 -44.83 37.20 -137.26
C ARG A 121 -44.18 36.01 -136.57
N GLU A 122 -44.12 34.87 -137.26
CA GLU A 122 -43.51 33.66 -136.69
C GLU A 122 -42.01 33.84 -136.40
N HIS A 123 -41.27 34.48 -137.31
CA HIS A 123 -39.84 34.76 -137.08
C HIS A 123 -39.61 35.65 -135.84
N ARG A 124 -40.45 36.67 -135.61
CA ARG A 124 -40.38 37.52 -134.41
C ARG A 124 -40.67 36.73 -133.13
N MET A 125 -41.63 35.80 -133.15
CA MET A 125 -41.94 34.92 -132.02
C MET A 125 -40.81 33.93 -131.72
N ALA A 126 -40.10 33.44 -132.74
CA ALA A 126 -38.93 32.58 -132.56
C ALA A 126 -37.79 33.31 -131.83
N CYS A 127 -37.45 34.53 -132.25
CA CYS A 127 -36.42 35.34 -131.61
C CYS A 127 -36.73 35.67 -130.13
N GLN A 128 -38.01 35.90 -129.78
CA GLN A 128 -38.42 36.10 -128.38
C GLN A 128 -38.22 34.85 -127.52
N ARG A 129 -38.51 33.65 -128.05
CA ARG A 129 -38.27 32.38 -127.36
C ARG A 129 -36.79 32.14 -127.09
N GLU A 130 -35.92 32.46 -128.06
CA GLU A 130 -34.47 32.31 -127.88
C GLU A 130 -33.91 33.25 -126.82
N ALA A 131 -34.33 34.53 -126.82
CA ALA A 131 -33.94 35.50 -125.79
C ALA A 131 -34.36 35.06 -124.37
N ALA A 132 -35.57 34.49 -124.23
CA ALA A 132 -36.05 33.95 -122.96
C ALA A 132 -35.17 32.80 -122.45
N LEU A 133 -34.76 31.87 -123.32
CA LEU A 133 -33.89 30.74 -122.95
C LEU A 133 -32.48 31.19 -122.52
N ARG A 134 -31.89 32.17 -123.21
CA ARG A 134 -30.57 32.71 -122.82
C ARG A 134 -30.60 33.32 -121.41
N THR A 135 -31.60 34.16 -121.11
CA THR A 135 -31.73 34.75 -119.76
C THR A 135 -32.12 33.75 -118.66
N ALA A 136 -32.65 32.57 -119.01
CA ALA A 136 -32.86 31.48 -118.08
C ALA A 136 -31.55 30.74 -117.75
N LEU A 137 -30.72 30.48 -118.76
CA LEU A 137 -29.39 29.87 -118.58
C LEU A 137 -28.48 30.73 -117.71
N GLU A 138 -28.36 32.03 -118.00
CA GLU A 138 -27.55 32.98 -117.22
C GLU A 138 -27.94 32.99 -115.72
N LYS A 139 -29.23 32.91 -115.41
CA LYS A 139 -29.74 32.80 -114.02
C LYS A 139 -29.35 31.47 -113.37
N SER A 140 -29.38 30.37 -114.11
CA SER A 140 -28.96 29.05 -113.60
C SER A 140 -27.45 28.99 -113.30
N GLU A 141 -26.61 29.58 -114.16
CA GLU A 141 -25.17 29.67 -113.93
C GLU A 141 -24.82 30.57 -112.74
N ALA A 142 -25.55 31.69 -112.57
CA ALA A 142 -25.42 32.55 -111.40
C ALA A 142 -25.78 31.82 -110.09
N ALA A 143 -26.86 31.01 -110.10
CA ALA A 143 -27.24 30.20 -108.96
C ALA A 143 -26.20 29.12 -108.61
N LEU A 144 -25.61 28.45 -109.62
CA LEU A 144 -24.54 27.48 -109.42
C LEU A 144 -23.28 28.11 -108.83
N LYS A 145 -22.90 29.32 -109.27
CA LYS A 145 -21.79 30.09 -108.67
C LYS A 145 -22.05 30.41 -107.19
N GLN A 146 -23.26 30.84 -106.84
CA GLN A 146 -23.64 31.08 -105.43
C GLN A 146 -23.64 29.80 -104.58
N LEU A 147 -24.00 28.64 -105.15
CA LEU A 147 -23.89 27.35 -104.46
C LEU A 147 -22.43 26.95 -104.24
N GLY A 148 -21.55 27.16 -105.23
CA GLY A 148 -20.11 26.97 -105.08
C GLY A 148 -19.51 27.83 -103.96
N GLU A 149 -19.86 29.12 -103.91
CA GLU A 149 -19.46 30.01 -102.81
C GLU A 149 -19.99 29.55 -101.44
N ARG A 150 -21.23 29.07 -101.35
CA ARG A 150 -21.80 28.55 -100.10
C ARG A 150 -21.09 27.28 -99.65
N SER A 151 -20.77 26.37 -100.57
CA SER A 151 -19.97 25.17 -100.30
C SER A 151 -18.56 25.53 -99.81
N GLY A 152 -17.90 26.51 -100.42
CA GLY A 152 -16.60 27.01 -99.98
C GLY A 152 -16.62 27.65 -98.59
N ARG A 153 -17.74 28.28 -98.20
CA ARG A 153 -17.97 28.81 -96.84
C ARG A 153 -18.22 27.69 -95.82
N LEU A 154 -19.02 26.67 -96.17
CA LEU A 154 -19.26 25.49 -95.32
C LEU A 154 -17.96 24.73 -95.03
N GLY A 155 -17.18 24.39 -96.07
CA GLY A 155 -15.85 23.82 -95.93
C GLY A 155 -14.81 24.73 -95.27
N GLY A 156 -15.14 25.99 -94.98
CA GLY A 156 -14.37 26.91 -94.15
C GLY A 156 -14.87 27.03 -92.69
N VAL A 157 -16.07 26.53 -92.40
CA VAL A 157 -16.61 26.35 -91.05
C VAL A 157 -16.24 24.97 -90.50
N GLU A 158 -16.33 23.92 -91.32
CA GLU A 158 -15.96 22.54 -90.97
C GLU A 158 -14.52 22.46 -90.44
N ARG A 159 -13.53 23.00 -91.19
CA ARG A 159 -12.13 23.06 -90.72
C ARG A 159 -11.94 23.87 -89.44
N LYS A 160 -12.73 24.93 -89.22
CA LYS A 160 -12.69 25.68 -87.94
C LYS A 160 -13.29 24.89 -86.79
N LEU A 161 -14.25 24.01 -87.06
CA LEU A 161 -14.83 23.11 -86.08
C LEU A 161 -13.83 22.01 -85.72
N GLU A 162 -13.17 21.39 -86.70
CA GLU A 162 -12.04 20.48 -86.48
C GLU A 162 -10.91 21.12 -85.65
N ASP A 163 -10.51 22.36 -85.97
CA ASP A 163 -9.44 23.05 -85.24
C ASP A 163 -9.87 23.41 -83.81
N MET A 164 -11.13 23.79 -83.58
CA MET A 164 -11.67 23.98 -82.23
C MET A 164 -11.75 22.66 -81.45
N GLU A 165 -12.12 21.55 -82.08
CA GLU A 165 -12.12 20.22 -81.44
C GLU A 165 -10.70 19.77 -81.09
N ARG A 166 -9.71 20.02 -81.96
CA ARG A 166 -8.28 19.79 -81.65
C ARG A 166 -7.86 20.60 -80.41
N ILE A 167 -8.11 21.91 -80.41
CA ILE A 167 -7.79 22.81 -79.29
C ILE A 167 -8.44 22.31 -77.99
N HIS A 168 -9.75 22.04 -77.98
CA HIS A 168 -10.43 21.51 -76.80
C HIS A 168 -9.86 20.13 -76.36
N SER A 169 -9.43 19.28 -77.30
CA SER A 169 -8.82 17.99 -76.97
C SER A 169 -7.45 18.15 -76.30
N ASP A 170 -6.64 19.11 -76.75
CA ASP A 170 -5.32 19.40 -76.19
C ASP A 170 -5.39 20.19 -74.88
N GLU A 171 -6.35 21.10 -74.73
CA GLU A 171 -6.69 21.72 -73.45
C GLU A 171 -7.17 20.67 -72.44
N LYS A 172 -8.04 19.74 -72.83
CA LYS A 172 -8.48 18.63 -71.98
C LYS A 172 -7.32 17.72 -71.58
N ARG A 173 -6.40 17.39 -72.50
CA ARG A 173 -5.16 16.65 -72.19
C ARG A 173 -4.29 17.41 -71.20
N LYS A 174 -4.06 18.71 -71.43
CA LYS A 174 -3.26 19.58 -70.55
C LYS A 174 -3.86 19.65 -69.14
N LEU A 175 -5.16 19.90 -69.01
CA LEU A 175 -5.86 19.91 -67.72
C LEU A 175 -5.81 18.55 -67.02
N THR A 176 -5.87 17.43 -67.77
CA THR A 176 -5.74 16.08 -67.20
C THR A 176 -4.33 15.85 -66.62
N LEU A 177 -3.29 16.28 -67.34
CA LEU A 177 -1.89 16.23 -66.87
C LEU A 177 -1.64 17.16 -65.68
N GLU A 178 -2.26 18.34 -65.67
CA GLU A 178 -2.19 19.30 -64.57
C GLU A 178 -2.88 18.75 -63.30
N ILE A 179 -4.07 18.14 -63.43
CA ILE A 179 -4.75 17.43 -62.35
C ILE A 179 -3.89 16.28 -61.80
N ALA A 180 -3.29 15.46 -62.67
CA ALA A 180 -2.40 14.37 -62.25
C ALA A 180 -1.14 14.89 -61.53
N SER A 181 -0.55 15.99 -62.01
CA SER A 181 0.59 16.65 -61.37
C SER A 181 0.22 17.20 -59.98
N LEU A 182 -0.93 17.90 -59.87
CA LEU A 182 -1.42 18.43 -58.59
C LEU A 182 -1.80 17.31 -57.61
N GLN A 183 -2.36 16.19 -58.07
CA GLN A 183 -2.61 15.01 -57.25
C GLN A 183 -1.30 14.40 -56.74
N SER A 184 -0.28 14.26 -57.60
CA SER A 184 1.05 13.79 -57.18
C SER A 184 1.72 14.72 -56.16
N GLN A 185 1.58 16.03 -56.33
CA GLN A 185 2.09 17.02 -55.37
C GLN A 185 1.34 16.95 -54.02
N LEU A 186 0.01 16.75 -54.05
CA LEU A 186 -0.81 16.55 -52.85
C LEU A 186 -0.40 15.29 -52.09
N GLU A 187 -0.07 14.20 -52.78
CA GLU A 187 0.33 12.95 -52.12
C GLU A 187 1.75 13.06 -51.52
N VAL A 188 2.69 13.74 -52.18
CA VAL A 188 4.00 14.09 -51.59
C VAL A 188 3.86 15.04 -50.39
N ALA A 189 2.92 15.99 -50.43
CA ALA A 189 2.62 16.84 -49.27
C ALA A 189 2.02 16.02 -48.11
N ARG A 190 1.19 15.00 -48.38
CA ARG A 190 0.64 14.09 -47.37
C ARG A 190 1.71 13.20 -46.74
N THR A 191 2.61 12.60 -47.52
CA THR A 191 3.69 11.75 -46.98
C THR A 191 4.64 12.56 -46.10
N THR A 192 5.07 13.74 -46.55
CA THR A 192 5.93 14.64 -45.75
C THR A 192 5.25 15.14 -44.47
N ILE A 193 3.96 15.48 -44.50
CA ILE A 193 3.19 15.80 -43.28
C ILE A 193 3.14 14.60 -42.32
N ASN A 194 2.91 13.38 -42.83
CA ASN A 194 2.88 12.17 -42.03
C ASN A 194 4.26 11.84 -41.41
N GLU A 195 5.36 12.04 -42.14
CA GLU A 195 6.71 11.95 -41.61
C GLU A 195 6.97 12.97 -40.49
N HIS A 196 6.62 14.24 -40.71
CA HIS A 196 6.76 15.27 -39.68
C HIS A 196 5.95 14.94 -38.42
N ALA A 197 4.73 14.40 -38.57
CA ALA A 197 3.92 13.92 -37.47
C ALA A 197 4.51 12.68 -36.78
N ALA A 198 5.21 11.79 -37.50
CA ALA A 198 5.92 10.66 -36.90
C ALA A 198 7.11 11.15 -36.04
N ARG A 199 7.97 12.01 -36.60
CA ARG A 199 9.11 12.63 -35.90
C ARG A 199 8.68 13.47 -34.69
N LEU A 200 7.47 14.06 -34.71
CA LEU A 200 6.91 14.75 -33.55
C LEU A 200 6.56 13.78 -32.41
N ARG A 201 5.88 12.66 -32.72
CA ARG A 201 5.53 11.61 -31.73
C ARG A 201 6.79 10.99 -31.13
N GLU A 202 7.79 10.71 -31.96
CA GLU A 202 9.10 10.22 -31.53
C GLU A 202 9.76 11.18 -30.53
N ARG A 203 9.81 12.49 -30.85
CA ARG A 203 10.33 13.51 -29.93
C ARG A 203 9.54 13.59 -28.62
N ASP A 204 8.23 13.39 -28.66
CA ASP A 204 7.40 13.36 -27.44
C ASP A 204 7.60 12.07 -26.62
N THR A 205 7.96 10.94 -27.24
CA THR A 205 8.44 9.77 -26.50
C THR A 205 9.82 10.01 -25.88
N SER A 206 10.75 10.68 -26.57
CA SER A 206 12.06 11.05 -26.00
C SER A 206 11.92 11.94 -24.77
N LYS A 207 11.00 12.92 -24.78
CA LYS A 207 10.68 13.73 -23.59
C LYS A 207 10.22 12.89 -22.39
N ARG A 208 9.43 11.82 -22.61
CA ARG A 208 8.99 10.91 -21.53
C ARG A 208 10.15 10.09 -20.97
N PHE A 209 11.13 9.73 -21.80
CA PHE A 209 12.37 9.11 -21.32
C PHE A 209 13.23 10.11 -20.54
N GLU A 210 13.32 11.38 -20.96
CA GLU A 210 14.00 12.43 -20.18
C GLU A 210 13.34 12.70 -18.83
N THR A 211 12.00 12.77 -18.73
CA THR A 211 11.33 12.98 -17.44
C THR A 211 11.55 11.79 -16.52
N ARG A 212 11.43 10.56 -17.05
CA ARG A 212 11.72 9.33 -16.29
C ARG A 212 13.18 9.23 -15.86
N ALA A 213 14.13 9.76 -16.64
CA ALA A 213 15.53 9.86 -16.24
C ALA A 213 15.70 10.82 -15.06
N ARG A 214 15.15 12.04 -15.14
CA ARG A 214 15.19 13.04 -14.05
C ARG A 214 14.50 12.55 -12.77
N GLU A 215 13.40 11.81 -12.89
CA GLU A 215 12.73 11.14 -11.76
C GLU A 215 13.61 10.06 -11.10
N LEU A 216 14.41 9.34 -11.88
CA LEU A 216 15.36 8.36 -11.35
C LEU A 216 16.59 9.04 -10.72
N GLU A 217 17.12 10.10 -11.33
CA GLU A 217 18.18 10.93 -10.77
C GLU A 217 17.78 11.52 -9.41
N ALA A 218 16.57 12.09 -9.30
CA ALA A 218 16.03 12.61 -8.05
C ALA A 218 15.92 11.53 -6.95
N ARG A 219 15.45 10.32 -7.31
CA ARG A 219 15.37 9.17 -6.38
C ARG A 219 16.73 8.58 -6.01
N ILE A 220 17.76 8.80 -6.81
CA ILE A 220 19.14 8.46 -6.45
C ILE A 220 19.64 9.48 -5.43
N GLN A 221 19.49 10.78 -5.71
CA GLN A 221 19.89 11.85 -4.78
C GLN A 221 19.19 11.75 -3.41
N GLU A 222 17.89 11.43 -3.39
CA GLU A 222 17.09 11.16 -2.18
C GLU A 222 17.69 10.01 -1.33
N ARG A 223 18.11 8.92 -2.00
CA ARG A 223 18.78 7.78 -1.35
C ARG A 223 20.19 8.14 -0.89
N ASP A 224 20.95 8.89 -1.68
CA ASP A 224 22.29 9.34 -1.32
C ASP A 224 22.25 10.30 -0.10
N SER A 225 21.17 11.07 0.08
CA SER A 225 20.94 11.81 1.34
C SER A 225 20.60 10.87 2.49
N ARG A 226 19.67 9.92 2.31
CA ARG A 226 19.29 9.02 3.42
C ARG A 226 20.42 8.06 3.83
N ILE A 227 21.32 7.71 2.92
CA ILE A 227 22.56 6.97 3.24
C ILE A 227 23.44 7.82 4.16
N ARG A 228 23.68 9.09 3.83
CA ARG A 228 24.47 10.00 4.69
C ARG A 228 23.83 10.25 6.04
N GLU A 229 22.51 10.39 6.11
CA GLU A 229 21.78 10.45 7.39
C GLU A 229 21.99 9.17 8.23
N LEU A 230 21.99 7.99 7.60
CA LEU A 230 22.26 6.71 8.28
C LEU A 230 23.74 6.54 8.68
N GLU A 231 24.68 7.09 7.91
CA GLU A 231 26.12 7.13 8.25
C GLU A 231 26.38 8.07 9.44
N GLU A 232 25.69 9.22 9.51
CA GLU A 232 25.72 10.12 10.67
C GLU A 232 25.04 9.50 11.90
N GLU A 233 23.85 8.89 11.74
CA GLU A 233 23.18 8.12 12.80
C GLU A 233 24.11 7.02 13.36
N LEU A 234 24.76 6.24 12.48
CA LEU A 234 25.72 5.19 12.88
C LEU A 234 26.93 5.75 13.63
N ALA A 235 27.57 6.81 13.13
CA ALA A 235 28.73 7.43 13.79
C ALA A 235 28.38 7.96 15.20
N THR A 236 27.16 8.47 15.40
CA THR A 236 26.72 8.87 16.76
C THR A 236 26.44 7.68 17.68
N ALA A 237 26.05 6.53 17.15
CA ALA A 237 25.87 5.30 17.93
C ALA A 237 27.23 4.65 18.29
N GLU A 238 28.20 4.68 17.38
CA GLU A 238 29.57 4.23 17.64
C GLU A 238 30.24 5.09 18.73
N ALA A 239 30.15 6.42 18.63
CA ALA A 239 30.65 7.33 19.67
C ALA A 239 29.97 7.13 21.05
N GLN A 240 28.69 6.75 21.07
CA GLN A 240 28.01 6.37 22.31
C GLN A 240 28.55 5.04 22.87
N ALA A 241 28.83 4.05 22.00
CA ALA A 241 29.40 2.77 22.41
C ALA A 241 30.79 2.95 23.05
N GLU A 242 31.67 3.78 22.48
CA GLU A 242 32.96 4.14 23.08
C GLU A 242 32.81 4.76 24.48
N VAL A 243 31.82 5.65 24.68
CA VAL A 243 31.52 6.24 25.99
C VAL A 243 31.01 5.19 26.99
N TYR A 244 30.20 4.22 26.56
CA TYR A 244 29.79 3.11 27.41
C TYR A 244 30.96 2.17 27.75
N GLU A 245 31.85 1.86 26.82
CA GLU A 245 33.05 1.07 27.10
C GLU A 245 33.96 1.78 28.11
N GLY A 246 34.21 3.08 27.93
CA GLY A 246 34.96 3.90 28.88
C GLY A 246 34.35 3.90 30.29
N ARG A 247 33.01 3.90 30.39
CA ARG A 247 32.31 3.75 31.69
C ARG A 247 32.51 2.36 32.29
N VAL A 248 32.42 1.28 31.51
CA VAL A 248 32.69 -0.09 31.97
C VAL A 248 34.12 -0.20 32.51
N GLN A 249 35.12 0.29 31.77
CA GLN A 249 36.52 0.30 32.22
C GLN A 249 36.72 1.09 33.53
N VAL A 250 35.93 2.13 33.80
CA VAL A 250 35.95 2.85 35.09
C VAL A 250 35.28 2.04 36.21
N TYR A 251 34.17 1.35 35.94
CA TYR A 251 33.57 0.44 36.91
C TYR A 251 34.49 -0.74 37.26
N ASP A 252 35.18 -1.34 36.28
CA ASP A 252 36.16 -2.40 36.52
C ASP A 252 37.31 -1.93 37.42
N LYS A 253 37.86 -0.73 37.16
CA LYS A 253 38.90 -0.13 38.01
C LYS A 253 38.39 0.12 39.44
N ARG A 254 37.13 0.56 39.61
CA ARG A 254 36.50 0.68 40.94
C ARG A 254 36.35 -0.68 41.62
N VAL A 255 35.87 -1.71 40.91
CA VAL A 255 35.70 -3.07 41.44
C VAL A 255 37.06 -3.68 41.84
N GLN A 256 38.13 -3.44 41.08
CA GLN A 256 39.49 -3.83 41.46
C GLN A 256 39.95 -3.09 42.73
N ALA A 257 39.72 -1.78 42.83
CA ALA A 257 40.04 -1.01 44.04
C ALA A 257 39.27 -1.48 45.29
N TYR A 258 37.99 -1.83 45.16
CA TYR A 258 37.23 -2.44 46.25
C TYR A 258 37.76 -3.83 46.62
N LYS A 259 38.14 -4.68 45.65
CA LYS A 259 38.76 -5.99 45.90
C LYS A 259 40.07 -5.87 46.68
N GLU A 260 40.91 -4.88 46.38
CA GLU A 260 42.12 -4.63 47.17
C GLU A 260 41.83 -4.05 48.58
N ARG A 261 40.82 -3.17 48.72
CA ARG A 261 40.37 -2.72 50.05
C ARG A 261 39.89 -3.88 50.92
N VAL A 262 39.10 -4.80 50.36
CA VAL A 262 38.68 -6.03 51.06
C VAL A 262 39.89 -6.90 51.44
N ARG A 263 40.85 -7.11 50.53
CA ARG A 263 42.11 -7.85 50.83
C ARG A 263 42.98 -7.21 51.91
N VAL A 264 42.90 -5.89 52.09
CA VAL A 264 43.57 -5.19 53.20
C VAL A 264 42.79 -5.38 54.50
N ALA A 265 41.46 -5.21 54.47
CA ALA A 265 40.60 -5.44 55.63
C ALA A 265 40.67 -6.89 56.14
N GLU A 266 40.67 -7.89 55.25
CA GLU A 266 40.87 -9.31 55.60
C GLU A 266 42.21 -9.57 56.31
N LYS A 267 43.28 -8.86 55.91
CA LYS A 267 44.60 -8.98 56.58
C LYS A 267 44.62 -8.27 57.93
N GLN A 268 43.94 -7.14 58.05
CA GLN A 268 43.79 -6.44 59.33
C GLN A 268 42.96 -7.28 60.31
N ALA A 269 41.82 -7.82 59.87
CA ALA A 269 40.98 -8.74 60.64
C ALA A 269 41.79 -9.93 61.18
N ARG A 270 42.54 -10.63 60.32
CA ARG A 270 43.41 -11.75 60.75
C ARG A 270 44.53 -11.34 61.69
N SER A 271 45.03 -10.10 61.57
CA SER A 271 46.01 -9.57 62.52
C SER A 271 45.39 -9.32 63.89
N THR A 272 44.17 -8.77 63.94
CA THR A 272 43.43 -8.57 65.20
C THR A 272 42.92 -9.88 65.79
N GLU A 273 42.53 -10.87 64.98
CA GLU A 273 42.19 -12.22 65.44
C GLU A 273 43.40 -12.88 66.14
N ALA A 274 44.59 -12.81 65.54
CA ALA A 274 45.82 -13.34 66.14
C ALA A 274 46.26 -12.56 67.40
N GLU A 275 46.02 -11.24 67.46
CA GLU A 275 46.27 -10.43 68.66
C GLU A 275 45.30 -10.79 69.80
N ILE A 276 44.03 -11.01 69.49
CA ILE A 276 43.01 -11.49 70.44
C ILE A 276 43.36 -12.91 70.91
N GLU A 277 43.76 -13.82 70.03
CA GLU A 277 44.20 -15.17 70.39
C GLU A 277 45.42 -15.13 71.34
N ALA A 278 46.40 -14.26 71.06
CA ALA A 278 47.55 -14.05 71.94
C ALA A 278 47.16 -13.47 73.32
N LEU A 279 46.25 -12.49 73.35
CA LEU A 279 45.72 -11.93 74.61
C LEU A 279 44.93 -12.98 75.41
N HIS A 280 44.11 -13.80 74.75
CA HIS A 280 43.40 -14.93 75.37
C HIS A 280 44.39 -15.97 75.93
N ALA A 281 45.49 -16.27 75.23
CA ALA A 281 46.52 -17.18 75.74
C ALA A 281 47.24 -16.63 76.99
N VAL A 282 47.57 -15.33 77.01
CA VAL A 282 48.15 -14.65 78.18
C VAL A 282 47.16 -14.58 79.35
N GLN A 283 45.88 -14.33 79.08
CA GLN A 283 44.84 -14.36 80.10
C GLN A 283 44.63 -15.79 80.63
N ALA A 284 44.71 -16.81 79.79
CA ALA A 284 44.61 -18.21 80.19
C ALA A 284 45.76 -18.63 81.12
N SER A 285 47.01 -18.26 80.81
CA SER A 285 48.15 -18.56 81.71
C SER A 285 48.06 -17.79 83.02
N SER A 286 47.66 -16.51 82.99
CA SER A 286 47.41 -15.71 84.21
C SER A 286 46.30 -16.31 85.07
N ASN A 287 45.20 -16.76 84.46
CA ASN A 287 44.13 -17.49 85.16
C ASN A 287 44.62 -18.82 85.74
N GLU A 288 45.53 -19.54 85.07
CA GLU A 288 46.14 -20.77 85.58
C GLU A 288 47.07 -20.51 86.78
N GLU A 289 47.81 -19.40 86.76
CA GLU A 289 48.63 -18.93 87.89
C GLU A 289 47.75 -18.52 89.09
N MET A 290 46.73 -17.69 88.87
CA MET A 290 45.74 -17.35 89.90
C MET A 290 45.02 -18.59 90.46
N ALA A 291 44.73 -19.60 89.62
CA ALA A 291 44.15 -20.87 90.07
C ALA A 291 45.13 -21.67 90.95
N LYS A 292 46.44 -21.66 90.65
CA LYS A 292 47.48 -22.27 91.50
C LYS A 292 47.62 -21.54 92.84
N GLU A 293 47.56 -20.21 92.85
CA GLU A 293 47.58 -19.41 94.09
C GLU A 293 46.32 -19.64 94.94
N LEU A 294 45.13 -19.71 94.31
CA LEU A 294 43.88 -20.06 94.98
C LEU A 294 43.90 -21.49 95.53
N ALA A 295 44.49 -22.45 94.82
CA ALA A 295 44.67 -23.81 95.31
C ALA A 295 45.65 -23.86 96.50
N TYR A 296 46.77 -23.13 96.43
CA TYR A 296 47.76 -23.04 97.50
C TYR A 296 47.18 -22.38 98.77
N THR A 297 46.51 -21.23 98.62
CA THR A 297 45.88 -20.51 99.73
C THR A 297 44.74 -21.33 100.35
N LYS A 298 43.92 -22.02 99.54
CA LYS A 298 42.89 -22.95 100.04
C LYS A 298 43.51 -24.11 100.84
N ALA A 299 44.56 -24.74 100.34
CA ALA A 299 45.26 -25.83 101.05
C ALA A 299 46.00 -25.35 102.32
N LEU A 300 46.42 -24.08 102.38
CA LEU A 300 46.95 -23.45 103.59
C LEU A 300 45.84 -23.17 104.61
N LEU A 301 44.69 -22.68 104.15
CA LEU A 301 43.53 -22.39 104.98
C LEU A 301 42.94 -23.68 105.58
N GLU A 302 42.87 -24.77 104.80
CA GLU A 302 42.49 -26.10 105.26
C GLU A 302 43.42 -26.62 106.37
N LYS A 303 44.75 -26.45 106.24
CA LYS A 303 45.71 -26.77 107.31
C LYS A 303 45.47 -25.95 108.58
N PHE A 304 45.12 -24.66 108.45
CA PHE A 304 44.71 -23.84 109.59
C PHE A 304 43.39 -24.31 110.22
N THR A 305 42.40 -24.71 109.41
CA THR A 305 41.13 -25.28 109.90
C THR A 305 41.36 -26.56 110.69
N ILE A 306 42.21 -27.47 110.18
CA ILE A 306 42.60 -28.71 110.89
C ILE A 306 43.31 -28.36 112.20
N ALA A 307 44.33 -27.49 112.17
CA ALA A 307 45.07 -27.09 113.36
C ALA A 307 44.19 -26.39 114.43
N TYR A 308 43.20 -25.60 114.00
CA TYR A 308 42.23 -24.96 114.89
C TYR A 308 41.25 -25.99 115.48
N GLY A 309 40.78 -26.95 114.69
CA GLY A 309 39.99 -28.09 115.15
C GLY A 309 40.74 -28.94 116.19
N ASP A 310 42.02 -29.20 115.95
CA ASP A 310 42.94 -29.89 116.86
C ASP A 310 43.11 -29.14 118.19
N LEU A 311 43.29 -27.81 118.14
CA LEU A 311 43.35 -26.96 119.34
C LEU A 311 42.02 -26.93 120.11
N TYR A 312 40.90 -26.87 119.41
CA TYR A 312 39.57 -26.90 120.00
C TYR A 312 39.25 -28.25 120.65
N ALA A 313 39.59 -29.36 120.00
CA ALA A 313 39.49 -30.72 120.56
C ALA A 313 40.40 -30.90 121.79
N ARG A 314 41.62 -30.35 121.77
CA ARG A 314 42.52 -30.32 122.92
C ARG A 314 41.99 -29.43 124.06
N SER A 315 41.21 -28.39 123.78
CA SER A 315 40.47 -27.65 124.80
C SER A 315 39.39 -28.53 125.42
N GLN A 316 38.46 -29.06 124.62
CA GLN A 316 37.40 -29.93 125.13
C GLN A 316 37.94 -31.13 125.92
N ALA A 317 39.09 -31.69 125.54
CA ALA A 317 39.74 -32.76 126.29
C ALA A 317 40.23 -32.31 127.68
N LYS A 318 40.73 -31.07 127.82
CA LYS A 318 41.03 -30.46 129.12
C LYS A 318 39.74 -30.18 129.90
N ASP A 319 38.72 -29.63 129.25
CA ASP A 319 37.45 -29.26 129.89
C ASP A 319 36.73 -30.50 130.46
N ARG A 320 36.70 -31.61 129.71
CA ARG A 320 36.23 -32.92 130.19
C ARG A 320 37.09 -33.47 131.33
N LYS A 321 38.41 -33.24 131.30
CA LYS A 321 39.32 -33.64 132.40
C LYS A 321 39.11 -32.80 133.67
N ILE A 322 38.80 -31.52 133.53
CA ILE A 322 38.38 -30.64 134.64
C ILE A 322 37.07 -31.16 135.22
N GLN A 323 36.04 -31.39 134.40
CA GLN A 323 34.76 -31.96 134.84
C GLN A 323 34.92 -33.32 135.55
N ALA A 324 35.82 -34.19 135.07
CA ALA A 324 36.14 -35.46 135.73
C ALA A 324 36.82 -35.26 137.10
N LEU A 325 37.76 -34.32 137.21
CA LEU A 325 38.42 -33.98 138.47
C LEU A 325 37.44 -33.31 139.47
N GLU A 326 36.51 -32.48 138.99
CA GLU A 326 35.41 -31.95 139.81
C GLU A 326 34.41 -33.05 140.21
N GLY A 327 34.23 -34.08 139.38
CA GLY A 327 33.48 -35.29 139.72
C GLY A 327 34.15 -36.05 140.87
N GLU A 328 35.44 -36.37 140.72
CA GLU A 328 36.24 -36.96 141.78
C GLU A 328 36.25 -36.11 143.06
N LEU A 329 36.36 -34.78 142.97
CA LEU A 329 36.29 -33.88 144.12
C LEU A 329 34.93 -33.90 144.80
N ARG A 330 33.83 -33.94 144.03
CA ARG A 330 32.47 -34.12 144.58
C ARG A 330 32.31 -35.48 145.25
N ASP A 331 32.84 -36.56 144.67
CA ASP A 331 32.71 -37.91 145.25
C ASP A 331 33.66 -38.15 146.43
N LYS A 332 34.84 -37.52 146.44
CA LYS A 332 35.71 -37.40 147.62
C LYS A 332 35.04 -36.57 148.71
N GLY A 333 34.37 -35.47 148.35
CA GLY A 333 33.55 -34.66 149.26
C GLY A 333 32.38 -35.45 149.87
N LYS A 334 31.64 -36.22 149.06
CA LYS A 334 30.62 -37.16 149.55
C LYS A 334 31.24 -38.19 150.50
N LYS A 335 32.39 -38.77 150.15
CA LYS A 335 33.08 -39.74 151.02
C LYS A 335 33.51 -39.13 152.35
N VAL A 336 34.03 -37.91 152.35
CA VAL A 336 34.32 -37.15 153.59
C VAL A 336 33.04 -36.93 154.38
N ALA A 337 31.96 -36.42 153.78
CA ALA A 337 30.68 -36.24 154.46
C ALA A 337 30.10 -37.55 155.03
N THR A 338 30.26 -38.69 154.34
CA THR A 338 29.87 -40.00 154.90
C THR A 338 30.81 -40.48 156.00
N MET A 339 32.11 -40.16 155.94
CA MET A 339 33.04 -40.45 157.06
C MET A 339 32.78 -39.53 158.26
N GLU A 340 32.34 -38.29 158.05
CA GLU A 340 31.90 -37.37 159.10
C GLU A 340 30.59 -37.88 159.73
N GLN A 341 29.62 -38.33 158.92
CA GLN A 341 28.41 -38.98 159.41
C GLN A 341 28.72 -40.29 160.15
N MET A 342 29.61 -41.14 159.65
CA MET A 342 30.05 -42.34 160.37
C MET A 342 30.91 -42.02 161.59
N ALA A 343 31.62 -40.89 161.64
CA ALA A 343 32.35 -40.47 162.84
C ALA A 343 31.39 -39.94 163.92
N VAL A 344 30.37 -39.16 163.54
CA VAL A 344 29.29 -38.77 164.46
C VAL A 344 28.54 -40.01 164.96
N TRP A 345 28.18 -40.92 164.07
CA TRP A 345 27.50 -42.16 164.43
C TRP A 345 28.38 -43.08 165.29
N ALA A 346 29.68 -43.21 165.00
CA ALA A 346 30.63 -43.95 165.84
C ALA A 346 30.96 -43.25 167.16
N GLU A 347 30.77 -41.93 167.27
CA GLU A 347 30.78 -41.22 168.56
C GLU A 347 29.48 -41.44 169.35
N GLU A 348 28.33 -41.56 168.68
CA GLU A 348 27.06 -41.92 169.30
C GLU A 348 27.07 -43.39 169.75
N GLU A 349 27.46 -44.34 168.89
CA GLU A 349 27.79 -45.71 169.29
C GLU A 349 28.83 -45.74 170.41
N ARG A 350 29.88 -44.90 170.42
CA ARG A 350 30.79 -44.82 171.57
C ARG A 350 30.09 -44.33 172.84
N ARG A 351 29.10 -43.44 172.76
CA ARG A 351 28.30 -42.97 173.92
C ARG A 351 27.30 -44.03 174.38
N ASP A 352 26.79 -44.87 173.48
CA ASP A 352 25.89 -45.99 173.80
C ASP A 352 26.68 -47.22 174.30
N LEU A 353 27.72 -47.65 173.59
CA LEU A 353 28.67 -48.68 174.03
C LEU A 353 29.41 -48.32 175.32
N ALA A 354 29.64 -47.03 175.63
CA ALA A 354 30.13 -46.63 176.96
C ALA A 354 29.09 -46.89 178.08
N ARG A 355 27.79 -46.84 177.77
CA ARG A 355 26.71 -47.24 178.69
C ARG A 355 26.53 -48.76 178.71
N GLU A 356 26.75 -49.46 177.60
CA GLU A 356 26.63 -50.92 177.54
C GLU A 356 27.87 -51.66 178.07
N LEU A 357 29.09 -51.12 177.99
CA LEU A 357 30.31 -51.76 178.52
C LEU A 357 30.40 -51.78 180.07
N GLU A 358 29.54 -51.02 180.75
CA GLU A 358 29.30 -51.18 182.20
C GLU A 358 28.40 -52.40 182.51
N VAL A 359 27.59 -52.84 181.53
CA VAL A 359 26.71 -54.03 181.61
C VAL A 359 27.37 -55.27 181.01
N GLN A 360 28.03 -55.14 179.86
CA GLN A 360 28.70 -56.19 179.09
C GLN A 360 30.12 -56.52 179.57
N ARG A 361 30.45 -56.20 180.83
CA ARG A 361 31.55 -56.89 181.54
C ARG A 361 31.15 -58.32 181.97
N ARG A 362 30.08 -58.88 181.37
CA ARG A 362 29.48 -60.20 181.60
C ARG A 362 29.16 -60.89 180.26
N LEU A 363 30.17 -61.54 179.66
CA LEU A 363 30.06 -62.48 178.51
C LEU A 363 29.65 -61.82 177.17
N GLY A 364 30.16 -62.23 175.99
CA GLY A 364 31.30 -63.11 175.73
C GLY A 364 31.27 -63.84 174.37
N TYR A 365 32.19 -63.46 173.48
CA TYR A 365 32.89 -64.30 172.46
C TYR A 365 32.23 -64.74 171.12
N LEU A 366 32.96 -64.42 170.01
CA LEU A 366 33.07 -65.07 168.66
C LEU A 366 31.84 -65.03 167.71
N GLU A 367 31.90 -65.15 166.37
CA GLU A 367 32.89 -65.01 165.25
C GLU A 367 32.02 -64.87 163.96
N GLU A 368 32.16 -63.94 163.00
CA GLU A 368 33.19 -63.62 161.97
C GLU A 368 33.19 -64.47 160.65
N GLN A 369 33.23 -63.75 159.49
CA GLN A 369 33.67 -64.15 158.11
C GLN A 369 32.88 -65.19 157.25
N GLU A 370 32.84 -65.18 155.89
CA GLU A 370 32.98 -64.14 154.80
C GLU A 370 32.49 -64.68 153.39
N GLU A 371 32.45 -63.87 152.29
CA GLU A 371 32.18 -64.32 150.87
C GLU A 371 33.26 -63.82 149.84
N PRO A 372 33.10 -63.10 148.67
CA PRO A 372 31.96 -62.59 147.85
C PRO A 372 31.88 -63.17 146.38
N ARG A 373 30.97 -62.64 145.53
CA ARG A 373 30.61 -63.08 144.14
C ARG A 373 30.30 -61.86 143.20
N LEU A 374 30.28 -61.85 141.83
CA LEU A 374 30.62 -62.79 140.73
C LEU A 374 30.82 -62.05 139.33
N THR A 375 30.75 -62.80 138.19
CA THR A 375 30.93 -62.51 136.73
C THR A 375 29.92 -61.61 135.95
N GLY A 376 30.31 -61.13 134.74
CA GLY A 376 29.41 -60.76 133.59
C GLY A 376 30.12 -59.92 132.49
N ARG A 377 29.63 -59.68 131.24
CA ARG A 377 28.58 -60.30 130.38
C ARG A 377 28.76 -59.86 128.87
N LEU A 378 28.21 -60.67 127.94
CA LEU A 378 27.95 -60.55 126.46
C LEU A 378 27.22 -59.25 125.97
N GLU A 379 27.19 -58.76 124.70
CA GLU A 379 27.35 -59.24 123.28
C GLU A 379 26.01 -59.28 122.46
N ALA A 380 25.96 -58.71 121.22
CA ALA A 380 24.94 -58.90 120.15
C ALA A 380 25.25 -58.06 118.87
N GLU A 381 24.92 -58.55 117.66
CA GLU A 381 25.13 -57.90 116.33
C GLU A 381 23.91 -58.07 115.36
N ASP A 382 24.09 -57.65 114.09
CA ASP A 382 23.30 -57.93 112.86
C ASP A 382 21.88 -57.38 112.64
N SER A 383 21.77 -56.32 111.79
CA SER A 383 20.70 -56.15 110.79
C SER A 383 20.91 -54.93 109.84
N GLN A 384 21.83 -54.97 108.86
CA GLN A 384 22.02 -53.82 107.94
C GLN A 384 22.44 -54.15 106.48
N ALA A 385 22.34 -55.41 106.02
CA ALA A 385 22.85 -55.81 104.69
C ALA A 385 21.78 -55.93 103.57
N GLU A 386 20.49 -55.99 103.88
CA GLU A 386 19.43 -56.36 102.91
C GLU A 386 18.76 -55.16 102.20
N LEU A 387 18.99 -53.92 102.67
CA LEU A 387 18.25 -52.75 102.18
C LEU A 387 18.74 -52.24 100.81
N ASP A 388 20.05 -52.29 100.57
CA ASP A 388 20.67 -51.62 99.41
C ASP A 388 20.44 -52.35 98.07
N GLN A 389 20.18 -53.66 98.10
CA GLN A 389 19.98 -54.45 96.87
C GLN A 389 18.63 -54.16 96.18
N LEU A 390 17.61 -53.71 96.93
CA LEU A 390 16.28 -53.41 96.38
C LEU A 390 16.20 -52.08 95.61
N ILE A 391 17.12 -51.15 95.85
CA ILE A 391 17.08 -49.81 95.26
C ILE A 391 17.57 -49.82 93.80
N ILE A 392 18.53 -50.69 93.46
CA ILE A 392 19.13 -50.74 92.12
C ILE A 392 18.14 -51.26 91.07
N ALA A 393 17.43 -52.36 91.37
CA ALA A 393 16.48 -52.99 90.45
C ALA A 393 15.31 -52.07 90.04
N ALA A 394 14.95 -51.09 90.87
CA ALA A 394 13.84 -50.18 90.62
C ALA A 394 14.12 -49.07 89.57
N LEU A 395 15.39 -48.88 89.17
CA LEU A 395 15.80 -47.77 88.29
C LEU A 395 15.98 -48.18 86.83
N GLU A 396 16.24 -49.46 86.53
CA GLU A 396 16.57 -49.91 85.17
C GLU A 396 15.32 -49.98 84.27
N GLY A 397 14.20 -50.51 84.78
CA GLY A 397 12.93 -50.61 84.04
C GLY A 397 12.31 -49.27 83.60
N LYS A 398 12.81 -48.13 84.10
CA LYS A 398 12.40 -46.79 83.63
C LYS A 398 13.16 -46.29 82.40
N ARG A 399 14.25 -46.95 81.98
CA ARG A 399 15.02 -46.57 80.79
C ARG A 399 14.46 -47.16 79.49
N GLU A 400 13.99 -48.41 79.51
CA GLU A 400 13.49 -49.10 78.32
C GLU A 400 12.19 -48.48 77.77
N MET A 401 11.28 -48.05 78.65
CA MET A 401 10.03 -47.37 78.26
C MET A 401 10.26 -46.18 77.30
N ARG A 402 11.27 -45.34 77.59
CA ARG A 402 11.58 -44.16 76.78
C ARG A 402 12.19 -44.49 75.42
N ALA A 403 12.83 -45.65 75.29
CA ALA A 403 13.43 -46.09 74.02
C ALA A 403 12.37 -46.51 72.98
N MET A 404 11.18 -46.95 73.40
CA MET A 404 10.09 -47.29 72.48
C MET A 404 9.28 -46.07 72.00
N GLU A 405 9.22 -44.98 72.78
CA GLU A 405 8.49 -43.77 72.39
C GLU A 405 9.19 -43.05 71.22
N ILE A 406 10.53 -43.00 71.22
CA ILE A 406 11.33 -42.37 70.14
C ILE A 406 11.07 -43.07 68.79
N ARG A 407 11.15 -44.41 68.74
CA ARG A 407 10.88 -45.21 67.54
C ARG A 407 9.46 -45.05 66.97
N LYS A 408 8.50 -44.61 67.78
CA LYS A 408 7.12 -44.38 67.34
C LYS A 408 6.96 -43.06 66.57
N LEU A 409 7.83 -42.07 66.82
CA LEU A 409 7.80 -40.77 66.16
C LEU A 409 8.48 -40.82 64.78
N GLU A 410 9.61 -41.54 64.66
CA GLU A 410 10.36 -41.70 63.40
C GLU A 410 9.48 -42.27 62.27
N LEU A 411 8.61 -43.24 62.57
CA LEU A 411 7.71 -43.87 61.60
C LEU A 411 6.60 -42.94 61.09
N LEU A 412 6.22 -41.90 61.84
CA LEU A 412 5.19 -40.94 61.40
C LEU A 412 5.74 -39.84 60.49
N SER A 413 7.05 -39.56 60.54
CA SER A 413 7.67 -38.56 59.66
C SER A 413 7.76 -39.01 58.20
N SER A 414 7.83 -40.31 57.95
CA SER A 414 8.16 -40.87 56.63
C SER A 414 6.98 -40.98 55.63
N TYR A 415 5.75 -40.67 56.06
CA TYR A 415 4.54 -40.96 55.27
C TYR A 415 3.99 -39.74 54.49
N ASN A 416 4.46 -38.52 54.78
CA ASN A 416 3.91 -37.29 54.18
C ASN A 416 4.61 -36.87 52.86
N ASP A 417 5.88 -37.20 52.66
CA ASP A 417 6.70 -36.63 51.58
C ASP A 417 6.42 -37.21 50.19
N ALA A 418 5.56 -38.23 50.08
CA ALA A 418 5.37 -39.03 48.86
C ALA A 418 4.18 -38.61 47.97
N SER A 419 3.38 -37.59 48.35
CA SER A 419 2.02 -37.41 47.80
C SER A 419 1.81 -36.26 46.79
N ILE A 420 2.85 -35.48 46.41
CA ILE A 420 2.67 -34.23 45.62
C ILE A 420 3.48 -34.22 44.31
N ALA A 421 3.29 -35.22 43.43
CA ALA A 421 3.88 -35.21 42.09
C ALA A 421 3.19 -36.16 41.07
N SER A 422 1.98 -35.85 40.56
CA SER A 422 1.45 -36.37 39.27
C SER A 422 0.05 -35.84 38.90
N SER A 423 -0.06 -34.66 38.23
CA SER A 423 -1.28 -34.31 37.45
C SER A 423 -1.14 -33.02 36.60
N SER A 424 -0.68 -33.14 35.34
CA SER A 424 -1.14 -32.31 34.20
C SER A 424 -0.43 -32.70 32.89
N SER A 425 -1.21 -33.03 31.85
CA SER A 425 -0.70 -33.26 30.49
C SER A 425 -1.84 -33.21 29.46
N LEU A 426 -1.48 -32.95 28.20
CA LEU A 426 -2.32 -33.10 26.98
C LEU A 426 -3.47 -32.09 26.76
N SER A 427 -3.13 -30.99 26.08
CA SER A 427 -3.97 -30.41 25.02
C SER A 427 -3.08 -29.91 23.88
N THR A 428 -3.49 -30.09 22.62
CA THR A 428 -2.65 -29.90 21.43
C THR A 428 -3.24 -28.92 20.41
N SER A 429 -2.43 -28.55 19.41
CA SER A 429 -2.80 -27.83 18.18
C SER A 429 -3.28 -26.37 18.30
N SER A 430 -2.39 -25.49 18.77
CA SER A 430 -2.29 -24.11 18.27
C SER A 430 -0.84 -23.63 18.38
N SER A 431 -0.08 -23.65 17.27
CA SER A 431 1.34 -23.27 17.24
C SER A 431 1.54 -21.77 17.06
N VAL A 432 0.95 -20.99 17.97
CA VAL A 432 1.30 -19.59 18.24
C VAL A 432 2.49 -19.62 19.25
N PRO A 433 3.42 -18.64 19.26
CA PRO A 433 4.51 -18.61 20.24
C PRO A 433 4.02 -18.34 21.67
N HIS A 434 3.51 -19.38 22.35
CA HIS A 434 3.16 -19.36 23.77
C HIS A 434 4.37 -19.09 24.70
N SER A 435 5.60 -19.11 24.19
CA SER A 435 6.81 -18.74 24.96
C SER A 435 6.69 -17.33 25.51
N ASP A 436 6.43 -16.36 24.63
CA ASP A 436 6.35 -14.93 24.92
C ASP A 436 5.18 -14.62 25.87
N GLU A 437 4.06 -15.35 25.73
CA GLU A 437 2.87 -15.22 26.58
C GLU A 437 3.10 -15.83 27.98
N LEU A 438 3.80 -16.97 28.08
CA LEU A 438 4.25 -17.55 29.35
C LEU A 438 5.28 -16.66 30.05
N GLU A 439 6.20 -16.05 29.31
CA GLU A 439 7.18 -15.12 29.85
C GLU A 439 6.51 -13.84 30.36
N LEU A 440 5.56 -13.27 29.59
CA LEU A 440 4.75 -12.13 30.04
C LEU A 440 3.87 -12.48 31.25
N ALA A 441 3.35 -13.71 31.35
CA ALA A 441 2.63 -14.20 32.54
C ALA A 441 3.55 -14.33 33.76
N ARG A 442 4.76 -14.87 33.59
CA ARG A 442 5.78 -14.98 34.63
C ARG A 442 6.23 -13.61 35.15
N LEU A 443 6.49 -12.66 34.25
CA LEU A 443 6.85 -11.29 34.61
C LEU A 443 5.70 -10.56 35.34
N ARG A 444 4.43 -10.81 34.96
CA ARG A 444 3.27 -10.32 35.72
C ARG A 444 3.24 -10.87 37.16
N THR A 445 3.55 -12.15 37.37
CA THR A 445 3.61 -12.73 38.73
C THR A 445 4.81 -12.22 39.53
N GLU A 446 5.98 -12.01 38.91
CA GLU A 446 7.15 -11.43 39.60
C GLU A 446 6.89 -9.97 40.00
N CYS A 447 6.28 -9.16 39.14
CA CYS A 447 5.81 -7.80 39.47
C CYS A 447 4.61 -7.75 40.44
N ALA A 448 3.97 -8.88 40.76
CA ALA A 448 2.95 -8.94 41.81
C ALA A 448 3.62 -9.16 43.17
N MET A 449 4.44 -10.22 43.31
CA MET A 449 5.15 -10.50 44.57
C MET A 449 6.07 -9.35 44.98
N LEU A 450 6.74 -8.68 44.02
CA LEU A 450 7.56 -7.50 44.31
C LEU A 450 6.74 -6.30 44.86
N ARG A 451 5.42 -6.23 44.65
CA ARG A 451 4.56 -5.23 45.28
C ARG A 451 4.08 -5.67 46.64
N ASP A 452 3.74 -6.94 46.81
CA ASP A 452 3.40 -7.48 48.13
C ASP A 452 4.60 -7.31 49.10
N GLU A 453 5.83 -7.52 48.61
CA GLU A 453 7.09 -7.19 49.30
C GLU A 453 7.27 -5.67 49.52
N GLN A 454 6.94 -4.83 48.53
CA GLN A 454 7.04 -3.37 48.63
C GLN A 454 6.06 -2.80 49.66
N GLU A 455 4.79 -3.21 49.65
CA GLU A 455 3.74 -2.77 50.58
C GLU A 455 4.07 -3.21 52.02
N SER A 456 4.64 -4.42 52.20
CA SER A 456 5.15 -4.86 53.51
C SER A 456 6.32 -4.00 54.00
N LEU A 457 7.27 -3.66 53.12
CA LEU A 457 8.42 -2.82 53.49
C LEU A 457 8.06 -1.35 53.69
N GLU A 458 7.05 -0.83 53.00
CA GLU A 458 6.51 0.51 53.22
C GLU A 458 5.78 0.61 54.57
N GLN A 459 5.08 -0.45 55.01
CA GLN A 459 4.52 -0.54 56.35
C GLN A 459 5.62 -0.59 57.43
N ASP A 460 6.63 -1.46 57.26
CA ASP A 460 7.82 -1.53 58.13
C ASP A 460 8.47 -0.14 58.30
N LEU A 461 8.58 0.66 57.23
CA LEU A 461 9.16 2.01 57.28
C LEU A 461 8.26 3.07 57.94
N VAL A 462 6.94 2.89 57.95
CA VAL A 462 6.03 3.76 58.71
C VAL A 462 6.18 3.49 60.21
N ASP A 463 6.25 2.22 60.60
CA ASP A 463 6.44 1.83 61.99
C ASP A 463 7.86 2.21 62.47
N ALA A 464 8.88 2.05 61.63
CA ALA A 464 10.24 2.58 61.85
C ALA A 464 10.29 4.10 62.06
N ALA A 465 9.51 4.87 61.29
CA ALA A 465 9.46 6.32 61.44
C ALA A 465 8.82 6.74 62.78
N MET A 466 7.84 5.97 63.27
CA MET A 466 7.26 6.16 64.61
C MET A 466 8.28 5.85 65.71
N GLU A 467 9.00 4.72 65.61
CA GLU A 467 10.09 4.36 66.53
C GLU A 467 11.22 5.41 66.53
N ALA A 468 11.57 5.95 65.36
CA ALA A 468 12.57 7.01 65.24
C ALA A 468 12.10 8.35 65.83
N GLU A 469 10.81 8.68 65.76
CA GLU A 469 10.27 9.85 66.47
C GLU A 469 10.31 9.62 68.00
N GLU A 470 10.04 8.40 68.47
CA GLU A 470 10.14 8.04 69.88
C GLU A 470 11.60 8.04 70.38
N HIS A 471 12.56 7.55 69.59
CA HIS A 471 13.99 7.74 69.85
C HIS A 471 14.34 9.23 69.99
N ASN A 472 13.85 10.11 69.11
CA ASN A 472 14.12 11.54 69.22
C ASN A 472 13.53 12.17 70.50
N ARG A 473 12.33 11.76 70.91
CA ARG A 473 11.76 12.13 72.22
C ARG A 473 12.61 11.59 73.37
N GLN A 474 13.15 10.37 73.23
CA GLN A 474 14.05 9.79 74.22
C GLN A 474 15.38 10.55 74.33
N VAL A 475 16.00 10.95 73.21
CA VAL A 475 17.20 11.80 73.17
C VAL A 475 16.99 13.10 73.96
N THR A 476 15.85 13.77 73.78
CA THR A 476 15.57 15.02 74.51
C THR A 476 15.43 14.80 76.01
N ALA A 477 14.72 13.76 76.46
CA ALA A 477 14.60 13.47 77.89
C ALA A 477 15.93 13.02 78.53
N TYR A 478 16.81 12.34 77.78
CA TYR A 478 18.19 12.04 78.24
C TYR A 478 19.02 13.31 78.44
N GLN A 479 18.90 14.29 77.55
CA GLN A 479 19.60 15.57 77.66
C GLN A 479 19.09 16.39 78.86
N GLU A 480 17.78 16.37 79.12
CA GLU A 480 17.18 16.98 80.32
C GLU A 480 17.70 16.28 81.60
N LEU A 481 17.65 14.95 81.66
CA LEU A 481 18.18 14.15 82.78
C LEU A 481 19.70 14.39 83.01
N GLN A 482 20.48 14.58 81.94
CA GLN A 482 21.90 14.90 82.02
C GLN A 482 22.15 16.29 82.64
N ILE A 483 21.29 17.27 82.35
CA ILE A 483 21.36 18.62 82.94
C ILE A 483 20.97 18.56 84.44
N GLU A 484 19.94 17.79 84.80
CA GLU A 484 19.54 17.60 86.20
C GLU A 484 20.63 16.89 87.01
N TYR A 485 21.20 15.80 86.50
CA TYR A 485 22.32 15.09 87.13
C TYR A 485 23.53 16.01 87.35
N ALA A 486 23.95 16.77 86.33
CA ALA A 486 25.07 17.71 86.45
C ALA A 486 24.80 18.84 87.45
N SER A 487 23.54 19.28 87.58
CA SER A 487 23.13 20.23 88.62
C SER A 487 23.25 19.61 90.02
N LEU A 488 22.78 18.39 90.21
CA LEU A 488 22.82 17.68 91.50
C LEU A 488 24.25 17.32 91.93
N GLU A 489 25.13 16.94 91.01
CA GLU A 489 26.56 16.74 91.26
C GLU A 489 27.26 18.06 91.69
N ALA A 490 26.87 19.20 91.10
CA ALA A 490 27.35 20.52 91.50
C ALA A 490 26.84 20.92 92.90
N GLU A 491 25.60 20.58 93.28
CA GLU A 491 25.08 20.81 94.63
C GLU A 491 25.74 19.91 95.69
N LEU A 492 25.94 18.63 95.41
CA LEU A 492 26.74 17.73 96.25
C LEU A 492 28.18 18.24 96.44
N SER A 493 28.79 18.76 95.38
CA SER A 493 30.13 19.36 95.44
C SER A 493 30.17 20.63 96.31
N ARG A 494 29.12 21.46 96.27
CA ARG A 494 28.95 22.60 97.19
C ARG A 494 28.78 22.13 98.64
N LEU A 495 27.92 21.15 98.92
CA LEU A 495 27.68 20.68 100.28
C LEU A 495 28.92 20.00 100.90
N ARG A 496 29.60 19.14 100.14
CA ARG A 496 30.85 18.50 100.56
C ARG A 496 31.92 19.53 100.92
N SER A 497 32.10 20.58 100.12
CA SER A 497 33.08 21.66 100.39
C SER A 497 32.71 22.56 101.58
N HIS A 498 31.44 22.68 101.95
CA HIS A 498 30.99 23.46 103.13
C HIS A 498 31.04 22.67 104.46
N SER A 499 31.24 21.35 104.42
CA SER A 499 31.23 20.49 105.62
C SER A 499 32.46 20.63 106.54
N ILE A 500 33.52 21.30 106.08
CA ILE A 500 34.84 21.30 106.73
C ILE A 500 34.92 22.37 107.85
N SER A 501 34.16 22.20 108.93
CA SER A 501 34.27 23.02 110.14
C SER A 501 34.01 22.19 111.41
N PRO A 502 35.04 21.83 112.20
CA PRO A 502 34.92 20.91 113.32
C PRO A 502 34.37 21.60 114.59
N THR A 503 33.09 21.99 114.57
CA THR A 503 32.35 22.45 115.75
C THR A 503 31.03 21.67 115.90
N PRO A 504 30.74 21.10 117.09
CA PRO A 504 29.59 20.21 117.27
C PRO A 504 28.27 20.98 117.43
N HIS A 505 27.76 21.51 116.31
CA HIS A 505 26.43 22.11 116.23
C HIS A 505 25.39 21.14 115.66
N PRO A 506 24.11 21.21 116.10
CA PRO A 506 23.04 20.33 115.63
C PRO A 506 22.71 20.48 114.13
N SER A 507 23.18 21.55 113.48
CA SER A 507 23.15 21.69 112.02
C SER A 507 23.89 20.56 111.29
N HIS A 508 24.95 19.99 111.88
CA HIS A 508 25.72 18.89 111.26
C HIS A 508 24.88 17.63 111.07
N THR A 509 24.01 17.27 112.03
CA THR A 509 23.17 16.07 111.89
C THR A 509 22.13 16.23 110.79
N LYS A 510 21.62 17.46 110.58
CA LYS A 510 20.74 17.75 109.44
C LYS A 510 21.52 17.72 108.12
N ALA A 511 22.65 18.42 108.02
CA ALA A 511 23.47 18.43 106.82
C ALA A 511 23.93 17.04 106.39
N GLN A 512 24.22 16.14 107.35
CA GLN A 512 24.60 14.75 107.07
C GLN A 512 23.40 13.90 106.60
N ALA A 513 22.18 14.16 107.09
CA ALA A 513 20.97 13.52 106.58
C ALA A 513 20.61 14.03 105.18
N ASP A 514 20.69 15.34 104.95
CA ASP A 514 20.47 15.99 103.65
C ASP A 514 21.50 15.46 102.62
N LEU A 515 22.77 15.27 103.01
CA LEU A 515 23.83 14.70 102.17
C LEU A 515 23.63 13.20 101.88
N SER A 516 23.23 12.40 102.88
CA SER A 516 22.92 10.98 102.67
C SER A 516 21.71 10.79 101.73
N ARG A 517 20.73 11.70 101.80
CA ARG A 517 19.60 11.73 100.87
C ARG A 517 20.08 12.04 99.45
N LEU A 518 20.85 13.11 99.26
CA LEU A 518 21.38 13.48 97.93
C LEU A 518 22.30 12.41 97.33
N GLU A 519 23.05 11.67 98.15
CA GLU A 519 23.83 10.51 97.67
C GLU A 519 22.95 9.33 97.23
N SER A 520 21.78 9.14 97.84
CA SER A 520 20.79 8.15 97.36
C SER A 520 20.06 8.62 96.08
N GLU A 521 19.73 9.91 95.97
CA GLU A 521 19.12 10.51 94.78
C GLU A 521 20.10 10.51 93.59
N HIS A 522 21.38 10.83 93.83
CA HIS A 522 22.46 10.67 92.85
C HIS A 522 22.61 9.22 92.37
N LYS A 523 22.54 8.22 93.27
CA LYS A 523 22.64 6.82 92.85
C LYS A 523 21.43 6.40 92.03
N GLN A 524 20.22 6.80 92.43
CA GLN A 524 19.01 6.54 91.65
C GLN A 524 19.12 7.14 90.24
N LEU A 525 19.48 8.42 90.14
CA LEU A 525 19.71 9.07 88.84
C LEU A 525 20.81 8.38 88.03
N GLN A 526 21.88 7.87 88.66
CA GLN A 526 22.93 7.12 87.97
C GLN A 526 22.45 5.76 87.43
N ASP A 527 21.65 5.03 88.19
CA ASP A 527 21.03 3.76 87.76
C ASP A 527 20.01 4.01 86.62
N GLU A 528 19.20 5.09 86.73
CA GLU A 528 18.26 5.54 85.69
C GLU A 528 18.99 5.97 84.40
N PHE A 529 20.08 6.74 84.52
CA PHE A 529 20.91 7.18 83.39
C PHE A 529 21.58 6.00 82.66
N ALA A 530 21.97 4.96 83.39
CA ALA A 530 22.50 3.72 82.81
C ALA A 530 21.44 2.94 82.02
N ALA A 531 20.23 2.77 82.58
CA ALA A 531 19.10 2.17 81.87
C ALA A 531 18.70 3.00 80.63
N TYR A 532 18.74 4.32 80.74
CA TYR A 532 18.47 5.23 79.64
C TYR A 532 19.46 5.07 78.48
N LYS A 533 20.76 5.02 78.81
CA LYS A 533 21.82 4.82 77.83
C LYS A 533 21.69 3.48 77.09
N GLN A 534 21.19 2.43 77.75
CA GLN A 534 20.87 1.15 77.10
C GLN A 534 19.69 1.30 76.13
N SER A 535 18.57 1.93 76.55
CA SER A 535 17.42 2.20 75.67
C SER A 535 17.82 3.00 74.42
N MET A 536 18.71 3.99 74.59
CA MET A 536 19.31 4.77 73.50
C MET A 536 20.18 3.93 72.55
N GLU A 537 20.93 2.94 73.06
CA GLU A 537 21.76 2.05 72.22
C GLU A 537 20.94 0.99 71.49
N GLU A 538 19.85 0.50 72.09
CA GLU A 538 18.90 -0.43 71.45
C GLU A 538 18.08 0.26 70.36
N THR A 539 17.54 1.46 70.63
CA THR A 539 16.78 2.22 69.64
C THR A 539 17.65 2.79 68.51
N ALA A 540 18.93 3.09 68.75
CA ALA A 540 19.88 3.44 67.68
C ALA A 540 20.21 2.24 66.77
N GLN A 541 20.23 1.01 67.31
CA GLN A 541 20.37 -0.20 66.48
C GLN A 541 19.13 -0.42 65.60
N ALA A 542 17.93 -0.24 66.13
CA ALA A 542 16.69 -0.30 65.35
C ALA A 542 16.71 0.72 64.19
N ALA A 543 17.10 1.98 64.46
CA ALA A 543 17.22 3.00 63.42
C ALA A 543 18.20 2.60 62.29
N ALA A 544 19.32 1.93 62.61
CA ALA A 544 20.27 1.44 61.62
C ALA A 544 19.74 0.23 60.80
N GLU A 545 18.96 -0.67 61.42
CA GLU A 545 18.23 -1.71 60.67
C GLU A 545 17.22 -1.09 59.71
N HIS A 546 16.49 -0.07 60.14
CA HIS A 546 15.48 0.61 59.34
C HIS A 546 16.08 1.36 58.14
N GLU A 547 17.26 1.98 58.29
CA GLU A 547 18.01 2.52 57.15
C GLU A 547 18.41 1.42 56.15
N ALA A 548 18.84 0.25 56.64
CA ALA A 548 19.16 -0.90 55.77
C ALA A 548 17.91 -1.45 55.04
N ARG A 549 16.74 -1.50 55.70
CA ARG A 549 15.45 -1.84 55.08
C ARG A 549 15.04 -0.82 54.02
N ALA A 550 15.24 0.48 54.27
CA ALA A 550 14.97 1.55 53.30
C ALA A 550 15.85 1.43 52.04
N LEU A 551 17.14 1.11 52.20
CA LEU A 551 18.04 0.85 51.06
C LEU A 551 17.60 -0.39 50.25
N LEU A 552 17.10 -1.43 50.91
CA LEU A 552 16.57 -2.62 50.26
C LEU A 552 15.27 -2.34 49.48
N LEU A 553 14.33 -1.58 50.06
CA LEU A 553 13.11 -1.12 49.40
C LEU A 553 13.43 -0.35 48.10
N ASN A 554 14.36 0.61 48.16
CA ASN A 554 14.81 1.36 46.98
C ASN A 554 15.38 0.43 45.89
N GLY A 555 16.09 -0.63 46.29
CA GLY A 555 16.59 -1.67 45.38
C GLY A 555 15.48 -2.49 44.71
N LEU A 556 14.44 -2.87 45.47
CA LEU A 556 13.27 -3.58 44.94
C LEU A 556 12.44 -2.70 43.99
N GLN A 557 12.19 -1.44 44.34
CA GLN A 557 11.51 -0.48 43.47
C GLN A 557 12.26 -0.29 42.14
N ALA A 558 13.59 -0.16 42.18
CA ALA A 558 14.42 -0.08 40.98
C ALA A 558 14.32 -1.36 40.11
N ARG A 559 14.25 -2.55 40.73
CA ARG A 559 14.02 -3.82 40.03
C ARG A 559 12.62 -3.88 39.42
N GLU A 560 11.57 -3.50 40.14
CA GLU A 560 10.20 -3.54 39.61
C GLU A 560 10.02 -2.54 38.45
N HIS A 561 10.64 -1.36 38.52
CA HIS A 561 10.71 -0.43 37.38
C HIS A 561 11.43 -1.03 36.16
N SER A 562 12.51 -1.79 36.36
CA SER A 562 13.19 -2.50 35.27
C SER A 562 12.30 -3.58 34.64
N LEU A 563 11.60 -4.38 35.46
CA LEU A 563 10.69 -5.43 35.00
C LEU A 563 9.43 -4.86 34.31
N ARG A 564 8.89 -3.74 34.79
CA ARG A 564 7.84 -2.98 34.10
C ARG A 564 8.30 -2.55 32.69
N ALA A 565 9.50 -1.98 32.58
CA ALA A 565 10.06 -1.57 31.29
C ALA A 565 10.29 -2.75 30.33
N GLN A 566 10.71 -3.92 30.85
CA GLN A 566 10.82 -5.15 30.06
C GLN A 566 9.45 -5.67 29.60
N MET A 567 8.43 -5.66 30.46
CA MET A 567 7.06 -6.01 30.07
C MET A 567 6.50 -5.06 29.00
N ASP A 568 6.75 -3.75 29.09
CA ASP A 568 6.31 -2.80 28.07
C ASP A 568 7.08 -2.96 26.76
N ALA A 569 8.38 -3.27 26.80
CA ALA A 569 9.13 -3.66 25.61
C ALA A 569 8.50 -4.90 24.93
N LEU A 570 8.24 -5.98 25.68
CA LEU A 570 7.58 -7.19 25.17
C LEU A 570 6.18 -6.90 24.62
N ARG A 571 5.36 -6.09 25.30
CA ARG A 571 4.04 -5.66 24.77
C ARG A 571 4.17 -4.94 23.42
N THR A 572 5.18 -4.09 23.24
CA THR A 572 5.42 -3.44 21.92
C THR A 572 5.96 -4.39 20.86
N GLN A 573 6.60 -5.51 21.23
CA GLN A 573 6.99 -6.56 20.29
C GLN A 573 5.77 -7.38 19.86
N VAL A 574 4.94 -7.84 20.81
CA VAL A 574 3.68 -8.54 20.52
C VAL A 574 2.78 -7.70 19.61
N ALA A 575 2.57 -6.41 19.91
CA ALA A 575 1.75 -5.53 19.09
C ALA A 575 2.31 -5.29 17.67
N ARG A 576 3.63 -5.46 17.45
CA ARG A 576 4.22 -5.47 16.10
C ARG A 576 3.92 -6.78 15.38
N LEU A 577 4.16 -7.92 16.04
CA LEU A 577 3.90 -9.25 15.47
C LEU A 577 2.42 -9.47 15.15
N GLU A 578 1.49 -8.98 15.98
CA GLU A 578 0.05 -9.01 15.70
C GLU A 578 -0.31 -8.20 14.46
N LYS A 579 0.32 -7.03 14.27
CA LYS A 579 0.12 -6.18 13.09
C LYS A 579 0.71 -6.83 11.84
N ASP A 580 1.92 -7.35 11.91
CA ASP A 580 2.60 -8.01 10.79
C ASP A 580 1.82 -9.27 10.35
N LEU A 581 1.30 -10.04 11.32
CA LEU A 581 0.35 -11.15 11.08
C LEU A 581 -0.99 -10.67 10.46
N GLY A 582 -1.42 -9.45 10.76
CA GLY A 582 -2.56 -8.80 10.11
C GLY A 582 -2.27 -8.46 8.63
N ASP A 583 -1.14 -7.83 8.37
CA ASP A 583 -0.66 -7.51 7.02
C ASP A 583 -0.43 -8.80 6.19
N GLU A 584 0.07 -9.89 6.78
CA GLU A 584 0.16 -11.21 6.14
C GLU A 584 -1.22 -11.82 5.85
N LYS A 585 -2.17 -11.76 6.79
CA LYS A 585 -3.56 -12.22 6.54
C LYS A 585 -4.21 -11.44 5.40
N GLU A 586 -3.91 -10.15 5.22
CA GLU A 586 -4.32 -9.43 4.02
C GLU A 586 -3.55 -9.85 2.77
N ASN A 587 -2.24 -10.09 2.85
CA ASN A 587 -1.44 -10.58 1.72
C ASN A 587 -1.99 -11.91 1.19
N VAL A 588 -2.35 -12.84 2.09
CA VAL A 588 -3.03 -14.11 1.76
C VAL A 588 -4.38 -13.84 1.09
N LYS A 589 -5.27 -13.03 1.67
CA LYS A 589 -6.56 -12.67 1.05
C LYS A 589 -6.41 -12.02 -0.33
N ARG A 590 -5.34 -11.24 -0.54
CA ARG A 590 -5.03 -10.62 -1.85
C ARG A 590 -4.43 -11.64 -2.84
N ALA A 591 -3.76 -12.70 -2.37
CA ALA A 591 -3.34 -13.83 -3.18
C ALA A 591 -4.51 -14.78 -3.55
N GLU A 592 -5.41 -15.07 -2.60
CA GLU A 592 -6.63 -15.86 -2.82
C GLU A 592 -7.51 -15.25 -3.92
N ARG A 593 -7.74 -13.93 -3.89
CA ARG A 593 -8.48 -13.22 -4.95
C ARG A 593 -7.82 -13.36 -6.32
N ARG A 594 -6.48 -13.28 -6.39
CA ARG A 594 -5.72 -13.49 -7.64
C ARG A 594 -5.80 -14.94 -8.12
N LEU A 595 -5.82 -15.91 -7.21
CA LEU A 595 -6.00 -17.32 -7.55
C LEU A 595 -7.41 -17.61 -8.08
N VAL A 596 -8.45 -16.99 -7.52
CA VAL A 596 -9.82 -17.07 -8.05
C VAL A 596 -9.92 -16.41 -9.42
N GLN A 597 -9.31 -15.24 -9.62
CA GLN A 597 -9.24 -14.58 -10.93
C GLN A 597 -8.48 -15.42 -11.97
N ALA A 598 -7.36 -16.04 -11.59
CA ALA A 598 -6.60 -16.92 -12.47
C ALA A 598 -7.40 -18.18 -12.85
N LYS A 599 -8.18 -18.75 -11.92
CA LYS A 599 -9.09 -19.87 -12.22
C LYS A 599 -10.22 -19.50 -13.16
N ALA A 600 -10.84 -18.33 -12.99
CA ALA A 600 -11.88 -17.86 -13.91
C ALA A 600 -11.35 -17.71 -15.34
N VAL A 601 -10.12 -17.21 -15.51
CA VAL A 601 -9.44 -17.15 -16.82
C VAL A 601 -9.04 -18.54 -17.32
N GLU A 602 -8.69 -19.48 -16.44
CA GLU A 602 -8.44 -20.89 -16.82
C GLU A 602 -9.73 -21.60 -17.25
N GLU A 603 -10.89 -21.24 -16.68
CA GLU A 603 -12.21 -21.75 -17.05
C GLU A 603 -12.67 -21.14 -18.39
N GLU A 604 -12.55 -19.82 -18.58
CA GLU A 604 -12.78 -19.11 -19.86
C GLU A 604 -11.93 -19.70 -21.00
N LEU A 605 -10.64 -19.95 -20.77
CA LEU A 605 -9.75 -20.58 -21.75
C LEU A 605 -10.06 -22.06 -22.03
N ARG A 606 -10.81 -22.75 -21.15
CA ARG A 606 -11.31 -24.11 -21.44
C ARG A 606 -12.57 -24.06 -22.28
N GLU A 607 -13.47 -23.11 -22.03
CA GLU A 607 -14.65 -22.88 -22.86
C GLU A 607 -14.25 -22.51 -24.31
N ASP A 608 -13.23 -21.65 -24.49
CA ASP A 608 -12.61 -21.36 -25.80
C ASP A 608 -12.06 -22.64 -26.49
N ILE A 609 -11.42 -23.53 -25.73
CA ILE A 609 -10.85 -24.79 -26.26
C ILE A 609 -11.97 -25.76 -26.65
N ASP A 610 -13.03 -25.87 -25.86
CA ASP A 610 -14.18 -26.72 -26.15
C ASP A 610 -14.97 -26.19 -27.37
N GLU A 611 -15.16 -24.87 -27.53
CA GLU A 611 -15.75 -24.30 -28.76
C GLU A 611 -14.88 -24.55 -29.99
N MET A 612 -13.54 -24.43 -29.87
CA MET A 612 -12.62 -24.77 -30.95
C MET A 612 -12.65 -26.28 -31.30
N MET A 613 -12.78 -27.16 -30.31
CA MET A 613 -12.98 -28.59 -30.57
C MET A 613 -14.31 -28.85 -31.27
N GLU A 614 -15.43 -28.25 -30.84
CA GLU A 614 -16.68 -28.33 -31.60
C GLU A 614 -16.54 -27.75 -33.03
N ALA A 615 -15.72 -26.71 -33.23
CA ALA A 615 -15.49 -26.14 -34.56
C ALA A 615 -14.74 -27.12 -35.48
N LEU A 616 -13.75 -27.85 -34.96
CA LEU A 616 -13.10 -28.95 -35.68
C LEU A 616 -14.07 -30.11 -35.95
N ASP A 617 -14.84 -30.54 -34.94
CA ASP A 617 -15.88 -31.57 -35.06
C ASP A 617 -16.93 -31.21 -36.13
N ARG A 618 -17.20 -29.91 -36.34
CA ARG A 618 -18.06 -29.40 -37.42
C ARG A 618 -17.36 -29.43 -38.78
N VAL A 619 -16.06 -29.12 -38.86
CA VAL A 619 -15.26 -29.22 -40.10
C VAL A 619 -15.13 -30.67 -40.55
N ASP A 620 -14.83 -31.60 -39.66
CA ASP A 620 -14.69 -33.04 -39.98
C ASP A 620 -15.99 -33.60 -40.57
N ARG A 621 -17.15 -33.21 -40.03
CA ARG A 621 -18.48 -33.57 -40.58
C ARG A 621 -18.75 -32.94 -41.95
N PHE A 622 -18.18 -31.77 -42.25
CA PHE A 622 -18.25 -31.18 -43.60
C PHE A 622 -17.28 -31.87 -44.57
N GLU A 623 -16.11 -32.31 -44.11
CA GLU A 623 -15.19 -33.13 -44.91
C GLU A 623 -15.80 -34.50 -45.22
N ASP A 624 -16.39 -35.19 -44.25
CA ASP A 624 -17.15 -36.43 -44.47
C ASP A 624 -18.29 -36.23 -45.49
N ALA A 625 -19.10 -35.17 -45.32
CA ALA A 625 -20.20 -34.86 -46.24
C ALA A 625 -19.69 -34.52 -47.66
N TYR A 626 -18.55 -33.82 -47.77
CA TYR A 626 -17.90 -33.52 -49.05
C TYR A 626 -17.34 -34.78 -49.71
N ASN A 627 -16.62 -35.62 -48.96
CA ASN A 627 -16.06 -36.88 -49.45
C ASN A 627 -17.16 -37.86 -49.88
N LEU A 628 -18.31 -37.88 -49.17
CA LEU A 628 -19.49 -38.65 -49.56
C LEU A 628 -20.11 -38.11 -50.85
N LEU A 629 -20.26 -36.79 -51.00
CA LEU A 629 -20.76 -36.15 -52.22
C LEU A 629 -19.82 -36.39 -53.43
N VAL A 630 -18.50 -36.30 -53.23
CA VAL A 630 -17.49 -36.66 -54.24
C VAL A 630 -17.59 -38.15 -54.59
N GLY A 631 -17.79 -39.01 -53.59
CA GLY A 631 -18.06 -40.43 -53.77
C GLY A 631 -19.30 -40.69 -54.64
N GLU A 632 -20.40 -39.98 -54.40
CA GLU A 632 -21.61 -40.05 -55.23
C GLU A 632 -21.35 -39.56 -56.66
N VAL A 633 -20.67 -38.42 -56.84
CA VAL A 633 -20.30 -37.88 -58.17
C VAL A 633 -19.45 -38.86 -58.97
N VAL A 634 -18.49 -39.54 -58.33
CA VAL A 634 -17.66 -40.58 -58.95
C VAL A 634 -18.48 -41.84 -59.25
N GLN A 635 -19.34 -42.29 -58.33
CA GLN A 635 -20.21 -43.47 -58.53
C GLN A 635 -21.27 -43.25 -59.62
N LEU A 636 -21.77 -42.02 -59.79
CA LEU A 636 -22.70 -41.63 -60.86
C LEU A 636 -22.06 -41.69 -62.26
N GLY A 637 -20.75 -41.94 -62.37
CA GLY A 637 -20.08 -42.15 -63.65
C GLY A 637 -20.10 -40.90 -64.54
N LEU A 638 -20.12 -39.72 -63.93
CA LEU A 638 -20.06 -38.42 -64.61
C LEU A 638 -18.66 -38.18 -65.17
N SER A 639 -18.28 -38.96 -66.19
CA SER A 639 -17.12 -38.70 -67.04
C SER A 639 -17.13 -37.25 -67.53
N ASP A 640 -15.97 -36.68 -67.84
CA ASP A 640 -15.84 -35.29 -68.30
C ASP A 640 -16.79 -34.97 -69.48
N GLU A 641 -17.10 -35.93 -70.34
CA GLU A 641 -18.10 -35.74 -71.40
C GLU A 641 -19.50 -35.33 -70.90
N VAL A 642 -19.93 -35.76 -69.70
CA VAL A 642 -21.25 -35.43 -69.15
C VAL A 642 -21.22 -34.08 -68.46
N LEU A 643 -20.12 -33.71 -67.82
CA LEU A 643 -19.84 -32.36 -67.35
C LEU A 643 -19.81 -31.37 -68.51
N ASP A 644 -19.11 -31.71 -69.60
CA ASP A 644 -19.01 -30.92 -70.83
C ASP A 644 -20.36 -30.83 -71.57
N LYS A 645 -21.20 -31.88 -71.53
CA LYS A 645 -22.60 -31.85 -71.99
C LYS A 645 -23.50 -30.99 -71.09
N LEU A 646 -23.32 -31.01 -69.76
CA LEU A 646 -24.06 -30.18 -68.81
C LEU A 646 -23.68 -28.71 -68.92
N GLN A 647 -22.38 -28.41 -69.07
CA GLN A 647 -21.91 -27.05 -69.27
C GLN A 647 -22.43 -26.49 -70.60
N LYS A 648 -22.33 -27.27 -71.70
CA LYS A 648 -22.97 -26.92 -72.99
C LYS A 648 -24.50 -26.82 -72.91
N ALA A 649 -25.16 -27.55 -72.01
CA ALA A 649 -26.60 -27.40 -71.75
C ALA A 649 -26.96 -26.19 -70.86
N SER A 650 -26.01 -25.67 -70.06
CA SER A 650 -26.15 -24.43 -69.29
C SER A 650 -25.83 -23.18 -70.13
N GLU A 651 -24.89 -23.30 -71.07
CA GLU A 651 -24.56 -22.28 -72.07
C GLU A 651 -25.57 -22.26 -73.23
N ALA A 652 -26.27 -23.37 -73.49
CA ALA A 652 -27.43 -23.39 -74.37
C ALA A 652 -28.51 -22.45 -73.81
N PRO A 653 -28.90 -21.37 -74.52
CA PRO A 653 -29.80 -20.37 -73.98
C PRO A 653 -31.15 -21.00 -73.67
N LEU A 654 -31.56 -20.99 -72.39
CA LEU A 654 -32.75 -21.68 -71.90
C LEU A 654 -34.01 -21.32 -72.71
N TYR A 655 -34.33 -22.19 -73.66
CA TYR A 655 -35.52 -22.13 -74.52
C TYR A 655 -36.78 -22.61 -73.78
N VAL A 656 -36.96 -22.11 -72.56
CA VAL A 656 -38.23 -22.10 -71.84
C VAL A 656 -39.20 -21.24 -72.65
N SER A 657 -39.88 -21.87 -73.60
CA SER A 657 -40.78 -21.25 -74.58
C SER A 657 -42.05 -20.69 -73.94
N ASN A 658 -42.39 -21.14 -72.74
CA ASN A 658 -43.48 -20.62 -71.94
C ASN A 658 -43.03 -19.41 -71.11
N ALA A 659 -43.43 -18.21 -71.54
CA ALA A 659 -43.08 -16.95 -70.88
C ALA A 659 -43.45 -16.92 -69.38
N LYS A 660 -44.51 -17.62 -68.94
CA LYS A 660 -44.89 -17.69 -67.52
C LYS A 660 -43.83 -18.38 -66.65
N GLN A 661 -43.13 -19.39 -67.18
CA GLN A 661 -42.05 -20.05 -66.46
C GLN A 661 -40.79 -19.16 -66.40
N LYS A 662 -40.48 -18.41 -67.46
CA LYS A 662 -39.40 -17.40 -67.42
C LYS A 662 -39.69 -16.29 -66.40
N VAL A 663 -40.93 -15.78 -66.35
CA VAL A 663 -41.34 -14.80 -65.32
C VAL A 663 -41.23 -15.40 -63.92
N LYS A 664 -41.75 -16.61 -63.67
CA LYS A 664 -41.65 -17.27 -62.35
C LYS A 664 -40.21 -17.47 -61.91
N TYR A 665 -39.32 -17.91 -62.80
CA TYR A 665 -37.89 -18.08 -62.48
C TYR A 665 -37.21 -16.74 -62.17
N VAL A 666 -37.49 -15.68 -62.95
CA VAL A 666 -36.97 -14.34 -62.66
C VAL A 666 -37.53 -13.77 -61.35
N GLU A 667 -38.78 -14.09 -60.99
CA GLU A 667 -39.34 -13.75 -59.68
C GLU A 667 -38.71 -14.54 -58.52
N GLU A 668 -38.37 -15.82 -58.70
CA GLU A 668 -37.71 -16.63 -57.68
C GLU A 668 -36.25 -16.19 -57.50
N VAL A 669 -35.50 -15.97 -58.58
CA VAL A 669 -34.15 -15.37 -58.52
C VAL A 669 -34.17 -13.97 -57.90
N LYS A 670 -35.19 -13.14 -58.18
CA LYS A 670 -35.36 -11.86 -57.47
C LYS A 670 -35.63 -12.05 -55.98
N LYS A 671 -36.54 -12.95 -55.58
CA LYS A 671 -36.83 -13.23 -54.17
C LYS A 671 -35.60 -13.76 -53.42
N GLU A 672 -34.73 -14.52 -54.09
CA GLU A 672 -33.46 -14.96 -53.51
C GLU A 672 -32.41 -13.83 -53.46
N LEU A 673 -32.32 -12.99 -54.49
CA LEU A 673 -31.47 -11.80 -54.47
C LEU A 673 -31.89 -10.83 -53.35
N ASP A 674 -33.19 -10.57 -53.20
CA ASP A 674 -33.75 -9.73 -52.13
C ASP A 674 -33.44 -10.32 -50.74
N ARG A 675 -33.58 -11.64 -50.55
CA ARG A 675 -33.18 -12.35 -49.32
C ARG A 675 -31.68 -12.25 -49.05
N MET A 676 -30.84 -12.37 -50.07
CA MET A 676 -29.39 -12.23 -49.94
C MET A 676 -28.98 -10.79 -49.61
N THR A 677 -29.62 -9.80 -50.22
CA THR A 677 -29.46 -8.37 -49.87
C THR A 677 -29.92 -8.09 -48.43
N GLN A 678 -31.03 -8.69 -47.98
CA GLN A 678 -31.50 -8.58 -46.60
C GLN A 678 -30.52 -9.23 -45.61
N LYS A 679 -30.00 -10.43 -45.89
CA LYS A 679 -28.96 -11.09 -45.09
C LYS A 679 -27.68 -10.25 -45.02
N LEU A 680 -27.20 -9.73 -46.15
CA LEU A 680 -26.02 -8.86 -46.21
C LEU A 680 -26.22 -7.65 -45.29
N ALA A 681 -27.33 -6.91 -45.46
CA ALA A 681 -27.68 -5.76 -44.64
C ALA A 681 -27.92 -6.10 -43.15
N GLN A 682 -28.19 -7.35 -42.79
CA GLN A 682 -28.20 -7.82 -41.40
C GLN A 682 -26.76 -8.00 -40.89
N THR A 683 -25.92 -8.77 -41.60
CA THR A 683 -24.52 -9.01 -41.21
C THR A 683 -23.69 -7.73 -41.11
N GLU A 684 -24.00 -6.69 -41.90
CA GLU A 684 -23.35 -5.39 -41.77
C GLU A 684 -23.73 -4.66 -40.47
N ARG A 685 -24.98 -4.76 -40.01
CA ARG A 685 -25.41 -4.20 -38.71
C ARG A 685 -24.75 -4.94 -37.56
N GLU A 686 -24.70 -6.27 -37.62
CA GLU A 686 -24.06 -7.12 -36.61
C GLU A 686 -22.55 -6.82 -36.51
N ARG A 687 -21.85 -6.71 -37.65
CA ARG A 687 -20.45 -6.25 -37.75
C ARG A 687 -20.25 -4.88 -37.11
N ASP A 688 -21.11 -3.91 -37.40
CA ASP A 688 -20.93 -2.53 -36.93
C ASP A 688 -21.37 -2.35 -35.47
N GLN A 689 -22.28 -3.20 -34.97
CA GLN A 689 -22.58 -3.34 -33.54
C GLN A 689 -21.39 -3.93 -32.75
N ALA A 690 -20.78 -5.00 -33.26
CA ALA A 690 -19.56 -5.57 -32.66
C ALA A 690 -18.39 -4.57 -32.66
N ARG A 691 -18.26 -3.75 -33.71
CA ARG A 691 -17.29 -2.64 -33.75
C ARG A 691 -17.56 -1.58 -32.69
N ALA A 692 -18.83 -1.25 -32.42
CA ALA A 692 -19.20 -0.32 -31.35
C ALA A 692 -18.86 -0.88 -29.96
N GLN A 693 -19.26 -2.13 -29.67
CA GLN A 693 -18.90 -2.82 -28.42
C GLN A 693 -17.38 -2.86 -28.21
N GLY A 694 -16.60 -3.15 -29.27
CA GLY A 694 -15.14 -3.09 -29.21
C GLY A 694 -14.56 -1.70 -28.96
N VAL A 695 -15.27 -0.60 -29.28
CA VAL A 695 -14.85 0.77 -28.89
C VAL A 695 -15.08 1.02 -27.41
N ASP A 696 -16.20 0.55 -26.85
CA ASP A 696 -16.50 0.74 -25.43
C ASP A 696 -15.64 -0.16 -24.54
N LEU A 697 -15.39 -1.42 -24.90
CA LEU A 697 -14.38 -2.27 -24.24
C LEU A 697 -12.99 -1.61 -24.25
N ARG A 698 -12.58 -0.95 -25.34
CA ARG A 698 -11.32 -0.19 -25.39
C ARG A 698 -11.32 1.07 -24.50
N ARG A 699 -12.48 1.67 -24.23
CA ARG A 699 -12.61 2.76 -23.25
C ARG A 699 -12.51 2.23 -21.83
N GLU A 700 -13.20 1.13 -21.52
CA GLU A 700 -13.14 0.48 -20.22
C GLU A 700 -11.73 0.00 -19.88
N LEU A 701 -11.04 -0.68 -20.81
CA LEU A 701 -9.64 -1.06 -20.65
C LEU A 701 -8.71 0.15 -20.43
N SER A 702 -8.98 1.30 -21.07
CA SER A 702 -8.24 2.56 -20.84
C SER A 702 -8.52 3.15 -19.45
N VAL A 703 -9.74 3.03 -18.93
CA VAL A 703 -10.07 3.37 -17.54
C VAL A 703 -9.37 2.42 -16.56
N PHE A 704 -9.37 1.10 -16.80
CA PHE A 704 -8.62 0.16 -15.97
C PHE A 704 -7.09 0.40 -16.00
N GLN A 705 -6.52 0.76 -17.16
CA GLN A 705 -5.10 1.14 -17.27
C GLN A 705 -4.74 2.44 -16.52
N THR A 706 -5.68 3.39 -16.40
CA THR A 706 -5.46 4.62 -15.64
C THR A 706 -5.69 4.45 -14.13
N VAL A 707 -6.66 3.61 -13.73
CA VAL A 707 -6.97 3.32 -12.32
C VAL A 707 -5.95 2.38 -11.67
N THR A 708 -5.42 1.38 -12.38
CA THR A 708 -4.49 0.38 -11.80
C THR A 708 -3.05 0.87 -11.66
N GLY A 709 -2.67 1.97 -12.31
CA GLY A 709 -1.29 2.49 -12.29
C GLY A 709 -0.24 1.57 -12.93
N LEU A 710 -0.65 0.48 -13.58
CA LEU A 710 0.21 -0.66 -13.93
C LEU A 710 1.00 -0.51 -15.25
N ASN A 711 1.16 0.73 -15.73
CA ASN A 711 1.75 1.11 -17.04
C ASN A 711 3.28 0.91 -17.13
N GLY A 712 3.82 -0.13 -16.51
CA GLY A 712 5.24 -0.46 -16.51
C GLY A 712 5.57 -1.95 -16.48
N TRP A 713 4.59 -2.86 -16.60
CA TRP A 713 4.81 -4.31 -16.40
C TRP A 713 4.36 -5.23 -17.54
N MET A 714 3.68 -4.72 -18.58
CA MET A 714 3.35 -5.49 -19.79
C MET A 714 3.97 -4.85 -21.03
N ASP A 715 5.27 -5.09 -21.19
CA ASP A 715 6.00 -4.91 -22.46
C ASP A 715 6.71 -6.24 -22.77
N PRO A 716 6.16 -7.09 -23.66
CA PRO A 716 6.68 -8.45 -23.90
C PRO A 716 8.02 -8.47 -24.64
N SER A 717 8.59 -7.32 -24.97
CA SER A 717 9.81 -7.18 -25.78
C SER A 717 11.12 -7.55 -25.04
N ARG A 718 11.08 -7.82 -23.72
CA ARG A 718 12.27 -8.07 -22.89
C ARG A 718 12.63 -9.55 -22.73
N SER A 719 13.17 -10.14 -23.81
CA SER A 719 13.78 -11.49 -23.76
C SER A 719 15.25 -11.46 -23.33
N ALA A 720 15.62 -12.42 -22.46
CA ALA A 720 16.96 -12.98 -22.19
C ALA A 720 18.19 -12.03 -22.05
N SER A 721 18.70 -11.87 -20.81
CA SER A 721 20.09 -12.22 -20.42
C SER A 721 20.50 -11.62 -19.06
N THR A 722 20.30 -12.36 -17.95
CA THR A 722 21.17 -12.45 -16.74
C THR A 722 20.53 -13.38 -15.70
N PRO A 723 21.33 -14.08 -14.86
CA PRO A 723 20.79 -14.99 -13.83
C PRO A 723 20.38 -14.26 -12.54
N PRO A 724 19.45 -14.83 -11.74
CA PRO A 724 18.96 -14.20 -10.51
C PRO A 724 19.96 -14.36 -9.35
N VAL A 725 20.56 -13.25 -8.93
CA VAL A 725 21.21 -13.16 -7.62
C VAL A 725 20.12 -13.03 -6.55
N ARG A 726 20.14 -13.91 -5.54
CA ARG A 726 19.28 -13.78 -4.35
C ARG A 726 19.55 -12.42 -3.68
N SER A 727 18.50 -11.65 -3.41
CA SER A 727 18.58 -10.49 -2.52
C SER A 727 17.38 -10.47 -1.58
N THR A 728 17.66 -10.30 -0.29
CA THR A 728 16.69 -10.11 0.79
C THR A 728 16.13 -8.69 0.73
N MET A 729 14.81 -8.55 0.56
CA MET A 729 14.15 -7.24 0.50
C MET A 729 13.28 -6.99 1.74
N THR A 730 13.83 -6.21 2.67
CA THR A 730 13.08 -5.54 3.74
C THR A 730 12.05 -4.59 3.13
N PRO A 731 10.79 -4.53 3.61
CA PRO A 731 9.77 -3.65 3.03
C PRO A 731 10.01 -2.16 3.37
N PRO A 732 9.67 -1.22 2.47
CA PRO A 732 9.84 0.21 2.71
C PRO A 732 8.75 0.77 3.64
N ALA A 733 9.12 1.76 4.47
CA ALA A 733 8.20 2.45 5.36
C ALA A 733 7.12 3.24 4.58
N ARG A 734 5.88 3.24 5.10
CA ARG A 734 4.76 4.03 4.56
C ARG A 734 4.58 5.34 5.34
N ILE A 735 4.36 6.42 4.60
CA ILE A 735 3.92 7.72 5.11
C ILE A 735 2.50 7.57 5.69
N PRO A 736 2.19 8.16 6.86
CA PRO A 736 0.85 8.08 7.46
C PRO A 736 -0.18 8.89 6.66
N SER A 737 -1.26 8.24 6.22
CA SER A 737 -2.43 8.88 5.63
C SER A 737 -3.47 9.20 6.71
N VAL A 738 -3.95 10.45 6.75
CA VAL A 738 -4.98 10.90 7.69
C VAL A 738 -6.34 10.25 7.37
N PRO A 739 -7.05 9.65 8.33
CA PRO A 739 -8.37 9.08 8.10
C PRO A 739 -9.43 10.17 7.96
N LEU A 740 -10.30 10.05 6.95
CA LEU A 740 -11.39 10.99 6.69
C LEU A 740 -12.75 10.27 6.63
N GLU A 741 -13.19 9.75 7.78
CA GLU A 741 -14.51 9.12 7.93
C GLU A 741 -15.39 9.90 8.91
N ARG A 742 -16.41 10.58 8.38
CA ARG A 742 -17.70 10.79 9.05
C ARG A 742 -18.73 11.36 8.08
N ILE A 743 -19.58 10.48 7.56
CA ILE A 743 -21.04 10.59 7.49
C ILE A 743 -21.52 9.16 7.18
N MET A 744 -22.20 8.53 8.13
CA MET A 744 -22.98 7.32 7.84
C MET A 744 -24.42 7.72 7.60
N GLU A 745 -25.06 7.04 6.66
CA GLU A 745 -26.47 7.21 6.32
C GLU A 745 -27.37 6.54 7.37
N ALA A 746 -28.61 7.02 7.49
CA ALA A 746 -29.68 6.37 8.24
C ALA A 746 -30.84 6.06 7.27
N PRO A 747 -31.38 4.82 7.25
CA PRO A 747 -32.43 4.43 6.31
C PRO A 747 -33.84 4.77 6.82
N GLY A 748 -34.76 5.18 5.94
CA GLY A 748 -36.18 5.29 6.32
C GLY A 748 -37.15 5.94 5.33
N ALA A 749 -37.95 5.09 4.67
CA ALA A 749 -39.35 5.31 4.26
C ALA A 749 -39.77 6.31 3.14
N ASN A 750 -40.48 5.73 2.18
CA ASN A 750 -41.70 6.19 1.50
C ASN A 750 -41.72 7.32 0.43
N GLU A 751 -42.12 6.89 -0.78
CA GLU A 751 -43.24 7.39 -1.60
C GLU A 751 -43.38 8.91 -1.90
N GLY A 752 -43.32 9.26 -3.19
CA GLY A 752 -43.81 10.57 -3.67
C GLY A 752 -43.62 10.80 -5.17
N LEU A 753 -44.71 10.71 -5.97
CA LEU A 753 -44.72 11.24 -7.34
C LEU A 753 -44.67 12.78 -7.31
N GLY A 754 -43.79 13.41 -8.09
CA GLY A 754 -43.59 14.87 -8.06
C GLY A 754 -43.07 15.47 -9.37
N VAL A 755 -43.98 15.95 -10.21
CA VAL A 755 -43.74 16.60 -11.52
C VAL A 755 -42.85 17.86 -11.42
N MET A 756 -42.03 18.05 -12.47
CA MET A 756 -41.33 19.28 -12.92
C MET A 756 -41.58 20.61 -12.19
N SER A 757 -40.51 21.39 -11.98
CA SER A 757 -40.51 22.83 -12.32
C SER A 757 -39.09 23.42 -12.43
N ASN A 758 -38.95 24.45 -13.28
CA ASN A 758 -37.74 25.29 -13.37
C ASN A 758 -37.89 26.51 -12.46
N ALA A 759 -36.86 26.89 -11.69
CA ALA A 759 -36.76 28.23 -11.10
C ALA A 759 -35.31 28.67 -10.81
N ARG A 760 -34.89 29.77 -11.46
CA ARG A 760 -33.92 30.74 -10.90
C ARG A 760 -34.71 31.77 -10.07
N PRO A 761 -34.12 32.37 -9.02
CA PRO A 761 -33.45 33.67 -9.13
C PRO A 761 -32.01 33.61 -8.58
N GLU A 762 -31.01 34.37 -9.03
CA GLU A 762 -30.84 35.83 -9.18
C GLU A 762 -30.52 36.64 -7.90
N LEU A 763 -29.21 36.89 -7.74
CA LEU A 763 -28.58 38.21 -7.52
C LEU A 763 -28.69 38.96 -6.16
N ARG A 764 -27.62 39.76 -5.93
CA ARG A 764 -27.38 40.76 -4.87
C ARG A 764 -26.90 40.19 -3.52
N ALA A 765 -25.96 40.82 -2.79
CA ALA A 765 -25.23 42.07 -3.08
C ALA A 765 -23.87 42.22 -2.34
N LEU A 766 -22.94 42.90 -3.02
CA LEU A 766 -21.92 43.86 -2.50
C LEU A 766 -20.89 43.41 -1.43
N GLY A 767 -19.60 43.70 -1.66
CA GLY A 767 -18.54 43.48 -0.66
C GLY A 767 -17.09 43.70 -1.14
N LEU A 768 -16.79 44.76 -1.91
CA LEU A 768 -15.41 45.07 -2.31
C LEU A 768 -14.60 45.62 -1.11
N GLY A 769 -13.38 45.11 -0.87
CA GLY A 769 -12.55 45.54 0.26
C GLY A 769 -11.11 45.00 0.28
N LEU A 770 -10.23 45.59 -0.54
CA LEU A 770 -8.77 45.52 -0.41
C LEU A 770 -8.21 46.96 -0.36
N PRO A 771 -7.01 47.23 0.18
CA PRO A 771 -6.29 46.59 1.31
C PRO A 771 -6.18 47.63 2.47
N PRO A 772 -5.11 47.87 3.28
CA PRO A 772 -3.68 47.97 2.91
C PRO A 772 -2.66 47.35 3.90
N THR A 773 -1.37 47.45 3.55
CA THR A 773 -0.21 47.09 4.38
C THR A 773 0.07 48.07 5.53
N ARG A 774 0.56 47.60 6.69
CA ARG A 774 1.27 48.43 7.69
C ARG A 774 2.28 47.63 8.53
N ARG A 775 3.43 48.25 8.85
CA ARG A 775 4.37 47.83 9.91
C ARG A 775 3.87 48.31 11.29
N PRO A 776 4.17 47.57 12.36
CA PRO A 776 5.06 48.04 13.45
C PRO A 776 6.32 47.12 13.51
N THR A 777 7.55 47.49 13.88
CA THR A 777 8.12 48.28 15.00
C THR A 777 8.08 47.62 16.38
N SER A 778 9.20 46.96 16.71
CA SER A 778 9.92 46.91 18.02
C SER A 778 9.29 46.32 19.29
N ALA A 779 9.99 45.30 19.82
CA ALA A 779 10.13 44.90 21.24
C ALA A 779 8.92 44.21 21.94
N PRO A 780 9.13 43.50 23.08
CA PRO A 780 10.39 43.17 23.77
C PRO A 780 10.70 41.66 23.86
N VAL A 781 11.84 41.32 24.48
CA VAL A 781 12.32 39.95 24.75
C VAL A 781 11.68 39.37 26.03
N PRO A 782 11.26 38.09 26.08
CA PRO A 782 10.83 37.43 27.31
C PRO A 782 12.03 37.12 28.24
N ALA A 783 11.89 37.38 29.54
CA ALA A 783 13.01 37.39 30.48
C ALA A 783 13.36 35.98 31.04
N TYR A 784 14.50 35.44 30.61
CA TYR A 784 15.18 34.34 31.32
C TYR A 784 15.83 34.87 32.61
N SER A 785 15.21 34.64 33.78
CA SER A 785 15.78 35.08 35.07
C SER A 785 15.51 34.17 36.28
N ALA A 786 14.67 33.14 36.16
CA ALA A 786 14.37 32.21 37.26
C ALA A 786 15.49 31.18 37.50
N GLU A 787 15.84 30.40 36.47
CA GLU A 787 16.68 29.20 36.57
C GLU A 787 18.08 29.48 37.14
N ARG A 788 18.71 30.60 36.73
CA ARG A 788 20.06 30.99 37.18
C ARG A 788 20.18 31.23 38.70
N LYS A 789 19.07 31.41 39.43
CA LYS A 789 19.10 31.47 40.90
C LYS A 789 19.17 30.06 41.52
N ILE A 790 18.47 29.09 40.95
CA ILE A 790 18.43 27.71 41.42
C ILE A 790 19.79 27.04 41.20
N SER A 791 20.36 27.18 39.99
CA SER A 791 21.69 26.63 39.68
C SER A 791 22.79 27.19 40.59
N ARG A 792 22.68 28.46 41.00
CA ARG A 792 23.68 29.10 41.88
C ARG A 792 23.50 28.70 43.36
N ALA A 793 22.28 28.43 43.80
CA ALA A 793 22.03 27.87 45.13
C ALA A 793 22.57 26.42 45.23
N LEU A 794 22.28 25.58 44.23
CA LEU A 794 22.81 24.21 44.17
C LEU A 794 24.34 24.17 44.10
N SER A 795 24.98 25.06 43.33
CA SER A 795 26.45 25.12 43.26
C SER A 795 27.09 25.48 44.61
N ILE A 796 26.46 26.34 45.41
CA ILE A 796 26.97 26.73 46.73
C ILE A 796 26.72 25.61 47.77
N ALA A 797 25.61 24.90 47.67
CA ALA A 797 25.35 23.72 48.51
C ALA A 797 26.39 22.61 48.26
N LEU A 798 26.70 22.32 47.00
CA LEU A 798 27.71 21.33 46.61
C LEU A 798 29.14 21.76 46.99
N GLU A 799 29.48 23.06 46.99
CA GLU A 799 30.76 23.53 47.54
C GLU A 799 30.84 23.33 49.06
N ALA A 800 29.76 23.58 49.80
CA ALA A 800 29.72 23.36 51.26
C ALA A 800 29.81 21.88 51.65
N GLU A 801 29.15 21.00 50.90
CA GLU A 801 29.19 19.55 51.08
C GLU A 801 30.60 18.98 50.78
N ASN A 802 31.28 19.48 49.76
CA ASN A 802 32.66 19.05 49.46
C ASN A 802 33.69 19.56 50.49
N MET A 803 33.47 20.71 51.16
CA MET A 803 34.38 21.18 52.21
C MET A 803 34.23 20.44 53.55
N THR A 804 33.09 19.79 53.80
CA THR A 804 32.84 19.01 55.03
C THR A 804 33.30 17.55 54.95
N LEU A 805 33.84 17.13 53.80
CA LEU A 805 34.43 15.81 53.56
C LEU A 805 35.97 15.81 53.54
N THR A 806 36.59 16.86 54.10
CA THR A 806 38.06 17.07 54.11
C THR A 806 38.65 17.44 55.48
N GLU A 807 37.89 17.25 56.57
CA GLU A 807 38.38 17.18 57.96
C GLU A 807 38.22 15.76 58.50
#